data_AF-A0A4V1SAH4-F1
#
_entry.id   AF-A0A4V1SAH4-F1
#
_cell.length_a   1.000
_cell.length_b   1.000
_cell.length_c   1.000
_cell.angle_alpha   90.00
_cell.angle_beta   90.00
_cell.angle_gamma   90.00
#
_symmetry.space_group_name_H-M   'P 1'
#
loop_
_entity.id
_entity.type
_entity.pdbx_description
1 polymer ?
#
loop_
_entity_poly.entity_id
_entity_poly.type
_entity_poly.pdbx_seq_one_letter_code
_entity_poly.pdbx_strand_id
1 'polypeptide(L)'
;MMRRVESVWLVFFLLGLLLLGSLGTWDETPPFWYGAAGVAVAGVGALLSSQRRRSRPAGPLCVGIMLLFYAYVAWRALNSEVKWMARQDLVFATTAVTAYLLTALRFTAPWRRAAVLGVFALLILANTGTGLYQFFEDPEYMVFGNLGIGRVVEKSGSGFFGNSNHMAGFLILASFPLLGVAVLGRGTALPLRVLCGVVFAVAGVGIGISTSRGGVMGFFSALALFICLALVVMRFSSARQSKSNGIGWWFSGLAGGFALLLLVTSFALKRFYGGTEVMSNLSGRGALWDAALEQFQTSPLIGTGARSYEYMERAFRTLDTKWMTGAGDYDAIYAHNDFLQCLGDYGLVGFLLALTALTVHAVHALRLISRTRSSSPTAGGGDRGLPSGVAIGALCSLAGLAVHSLVDFNLHIGVNVVMAGILMAFLAAPGFIRTPAAALPSSAVPQAAPDRTPPSPPPFSPMLLVLSLITAGLSVAVLNAGRVLARADYYWALGFREVKSAETSAELFIAAGNLEKAISLDPLNAKAWGFLGVVNTSVAQQMPSKFAATFYGKAYDQLTHSLQLYPKNPYAAGLAGSLADYLRKKDEAEALFATALRWGLNIQSVNNQYGDHLAIFHKDYEKALGYYVIALSLSSDKAVRAGIQQKIDKCLAKQKQRSATAPPEASPKPVEEPAPAAPRNPP
;
A
#
# COMPACT_ATOMS: atom_id res chain seq x y z
N MET A 1 40.46 -7.58 3.96
CA MET A 1 39.66 -7.45 2.72
C MET A 1 38.14 -7.58 2.97
N MET A 2 37.62 -8.74 3.42
CA MET A 2 36.16 -8.97 3.56
C MET A 2 35.39 -7.98 4.47
N ARG A 3 36.02 -7.42 5.51
CA ARG A 3 35.37 -6.37 6.36
C ARG A 3 35.14 -5.06 5.60
N ARG A 4 36.08 -4.66 4.73
CA ARG A 4 35.95 -3.45 3.90
C ARG A 4 34.85 -3.64 2.87
N VAL A 5 34.73 -4.85 2.32
CA VAL A 5 33.66 -5.25 1.37
C VAL A 5 32.27 -5.17 2.01
N GLU A 6 32.08 -5.67 3.24
CA GLU A 6 30.79 -5.54 3.94
C GLU A 6 30.39 -4.09 4.26
N SER A 7 31.35 -3.17 4.38
CA SER A 7 31.05 -1.74 4.58
C SER A 7 30.55 -1.09 3.29
N VAL A 8 31.08 -1.49 2.13
CA VAL A 8 30.59 -1.02 0.82
C VAL A 8 29.11 -1.38 0.64
N TRP A 9 28.71 -2.62 0.95
CA TRP A 9 27.30 -3.03 0.84
C TRP A 9 26.39 -2.30 1.82
N LEU A 10 26.91 -1.94 3.00
CA LEU A 10 26.16 -1.10 3.93
C LEU A 10 25.93 0.31 3.35
N VAL A 11 26.93 0.91 2.69
CA VAL A 11 26.75 2.22 2.05
C VAL A 11 25.65 2.18 1.00
N PHE A 12 25.65 1.18 0.10
CA PHE A 12 24.57 1.00 -0.87
C PHE A 12 23.20 0.82 -0.21
N PHE A 13 23.14 0.03 0.87
CA PHE A 13 21.90 -0.15 1.63
C PHE A 13 21.40 1.17 2.22
N LEU A 14 22.27 1.94 2.90
CA LEU A 14 21.91 3.22 3.52
C LEU A 14 21.50 4.28 2.48
N LEU A 15 22.21 4.37 1.35
CA LEU A 15 21.83 5.22 0.23
C LEU A 15 20.47 4.79 -0.35
N GLY A 16 20.24 3.49 -0.49
CA GLY A 16 18.95 2.95 -0.89
C GLY A 16 17.83 3.38 0.05
N LEU A 17 18.04 3.30 1.37
CA LEU A 17 17.06 3.76 2.37
C LEU A 17 16.80 5.27 2.31
N LEU A 18 17.85 6.08 2.11
CA LEU A 18 17.70 7.53 1.94
C LEU A 18 16.85 7.85 0.71
N LEU A 19 17.12 7.21 -0.43
CA LEU A 19 16.36 7.39 -1.67
C LEU A 19 14.93 6.86 -1.55
N LEU A 20 14.70 5.75 -0.85
CA LEU A 20 13.34 5.27 -0.55
C LEU A 20 12.58 6.28 0.31
N GLY A 21 13.23 6.84 1.34
CA GLY A 21 12.62 7.82 2.24
C GLY A 21 12.42 9.22 1.67
N SER A 22 12.99 9.52 0.50
CA SER A 22 12.82 10.79 -0.20
C SER A 22 12.00 10.68 -1.49
N LEU A 23 12.13 9.58 -2.23
CA LEU A 23 11.47 9.37 -3.54
C LEU A 23 10.45 8.23 -3.48
N GLY A 24 10.75 7.14 -2.77
CA GLY A 24 9.88 5.95 -2.63
C GLY A 24 8.71 6.12 -1.65
N THR A 25 8.20 7.34 -1.49
CA THR A 25 7.20 7.78 -0.50
C THR A 25 5.76 7.65 -1.00
N TRP A 26 5.55 6.94 -2.09
CA TRP A 26 4.29 6.81 -2.80
C TRP A 26 3.83 5.37 -2.89
N ASP A 27 2.59 5.25 -3.34
CA ASP A 27 1.93 4.03 -3.72
C ASP A 27 2.13 3.74 -5.22
N GLU A 28 3.20 4.26 -5.84
CA GLU A 28 3.65 4.02 -7.23
C GLU A 28 5.12 3.55 -7.29
N THR A 29 5.47 2.79 -8.33
CA THR A 29 6.82 2.24 -8.54
C THR A 29 7.88 3.17 -9.15
N PRO A 30 7.59 4.18 -10.01
CA PRO A 30 8.63 4.93 -10.71
C PRO A 30 9.69 5.56 -9.78
N PRO A 31 9.34 6.34 -8.74
CA PRO A 31 10.35 6.93 -7.87
C PRO A 31 10.91 5.93 -6.84
N PHE A 32 10.24 4.78 -6.63
CA PHE A 32 10.68 3.71 -5.74
C PHE A 32 11.91 2.96 -6.27
N TRP A 33 12.02 2.79 -7.59
CA TRP A 33 13.10 2.01 -8.22
C TRP A 33 14.51 2.50 -7.86
N TYR A 34 14.71 3.81 -7.67
CA TYR A 34 16.00 4.38 -7.31
C TYR A 34 16.52 3.83 -5.98
N GLY A 35 15.67 3.81 -4.95
CA GLY A 35 16.03 3.28 -3.64
C GLY A 35 16.06 1.76 -3.61
N ALA A 36 15.14 1.10 -4.31
CA ALA A 36 15.10 -0.36 -4.44
C ALA A 36 16.39 -0.92 -5.06
N ALA A 37 16.94 -0.24 -6.08
CA ALA A 37 18.21 -0.61 -6.69
C ALA A 37 19.37 -0.59 -5.69
N GLY A 38 19.45 0.43 -4.82
CA GLY A 38 20.48 0.51 -3.77
C GLY A 38 20.40 -0.65 -2.77
N VAL A 39 19.19 -1.00 -2.33
CA VAL A 39 18.93 -2.15 -1.45
C VAL A 39 19.30 -3.47 -2.15
N ALA A 40 18.96 -3.61 -3.42
CA ALA A 40 19.25 -4.81 -4.20
C ALA A 40 20.76 -4.98 -4.48
N VAL A 41 21.49 -3.91 -4.80
CA VAL A 41 22.96 -3.97 -4.93
C VAL A 41 23.61 -4.45 -3.63
N ALA A 42 23.15 -3.95 -2.48
CA ALA A 42 23.60 -4.44 -1.18
C ALA A 42 23.26 -5.93 -0.97
N GLY A 43 22.10 -6.38 -1.45
CA GLY A 43 21.65 -7.76 -1.38
C GLY A 43 22.46 -8.73 -2.24
N VAL A 44 22.87 -8.34 -3.45
CA VAL A 44 23.85 -9.11 -4.26
C VAL A 44 25.18 -9.21 -3.52
N GLY A 45 25.61 -8.11 -2.90
CA GLY A 45 26.81 -8.06 -2.05
C GLY A 45 26.80 -9.02 -0.85
N ALA A 46 25.63 -9.50 -0.43
CA ALA A 46 25.51 -10.47 0.65
C ALA A 46 26.19 -11.81 0.33
N LEU A 47 26.28 -12.21 -0.94
CA LEU A 47 27.01 -13.42 -1.36
C LEU A 47 28.52 -13.26 -1.25
N LEU A 48 29.01 -12.05 -1.57
CA LEU A 48 30.44 -11.70 -1.52
C LEU A 48 30.93 -11.39 -0.10
N SER A 49 30.03 -11.44 0.88
CA SER A 49 30.31 -11.17 2.29
C SER A 49 30.75 -12.43 3.06
N SER A 50 31.25 -12.27 4.29
CA SER A 50 31.72 -13.41 5.07
C SER A 50 30.58 -14.37 5.43
N GLN A 51 30.71 -15.66 5.10
CA GLN A 51 29.72 -16.69 5.46
C GLN A 51 29.94 -17.29 6.85
N ARG A 52 30.75 -16.62 7.68
CA ARG A 52 31.10 -17.04 9.03
C ARG A 52 30.22 -16.34 10.06
N ARG A 53 29.74 -17.06 11.06
CA ARG A 53 28.85 -16.50 12.12
C ARG A 53 29.66 -15.70 13.14
N ARG A 54 29.32 -14.43 13.34
CA ARG A 54 29.98 -13.55 14.33
C ARG A 54 29.07 -13.14 15.51
N SER A 55 27.76 -13.31 15.38
CA SER A 55 26.75 -12.89 16.34
C SER A 55 25.71 -14.00 16.52
N ARG A 56 24.81 -13.85 17.52
CA ARG A 56 23.65 -14.75 17.65
C ARG A 56 22.86 -14.72 16.33
N PRO A 57 22.52 -15.91 15.76
CA PRO A 57 21.72 -15.95 14.54
C PRO A 57 20.36 -15.31 14.81
N ALA A 58 19.80 -14.67 13.78
CA ALA A 58 18.40 -14.29 13.77
C ALA A 58 17.54 -15.51 14.14
N GLY A 59 16.42 -15.29 14.83
CA GLY A 59 15.48 -16.36 15.15
C GLY A 59 15.12 -17.15 13.88
N PRO A 60 15.42 -18.46 13.79
CA PRO A 60 15.20 -19.22 12.56
C PRO A 60 13.71 -19.27 12.20
N LEU A 61 12.83 -19.34 13.20
CA LEU A 61 11.39 -19.27 13.00
C LEU A 61 10.95 -17.90 12.45
N CYS A 62 11.57 -16.80 12.91
CA CYS A 62 11.29 -15.45 12.40
C CYS A 62 11.62 -15.34 10.91
N VAL A 63 12.79 -15.83 10.51
CA VAL A 63 13.21 -15.82 9.11
C VAL A 63 12.33 -16.74 8.27
N GLY A 64 12.04 -17.95 8.77
CA GLY A 64 11.19 -18.93 8.08
C GLY A 64 9.77 -18.41 7.83
N ILE A 65 9.10 -17.86 8.84
CA ILE A 65 7.74 -17.33 8.68
C ILE A 65 7.71 -16.10 7.77
N MET A 66 8.74 -15.25 7.82
CA MET A 66 8.83 -14.08 6.93
C MET A 66 8.99 -14.50 5.47
N LEU A 67 9.82 -15.51 5.20
CA LEU A 67 9.99 -16.06 3.84
C LEU A 67 8.72 -16.77 3.36
N LEU A 68 8.00 -17.48 4.24
CA LEU A 68 6.72 -18.10 3.91
C LEU A 68 5.67 -17.05 3.57
N PHE A 69 5.56 -16.00 4.37
CA PHE A 69 4.64 -14.89 4.10
C PHE A 69 4.98 -14.20 2.78
N TYR A 70 6.26 -13.89 2.54
CA TYR A 70 6.71 -13.33 1.26
C TYR A 70 6.38 -14.25 0.08
N ALA A 71 6.64 -15.56 0.19
CA ALA A 71 6.35 -16.52 -0.86
C ALA A 71 4.84 -16.55 -1.18
N TYR A 72 3.99 -16.44 -0.16
CA TYR A 72 2.54 -16.35 -0.34
C TYR A 72 2.12 -15.07 -1.07
N VAL A 73 2.62 -13.91 -0.65
CA VAL A 73 2.38 -12.62 -1.33
C VAL A 73 2.86 -12.68 -2.79
N ALA A 74 4.05 -13.23 -3.03
CA ALA A 74 4.60 -13.37 -4.37
C ALA A 74 3.75 -14.31 -5.24
N TRP A 75 3.31 -15.45 -4.69
CA TRP A 75 2.41 -16.35 -5.38
C TRP A 75 1.08 -15.67 -5.74
N ARG A 76 0.47 -14.90 -4.82
CA ARG A 76 -0.76 -14.15 -5.11
C ARG A 76 -0.53 -13.04 -6.14
N ALA A 77 0.62 -12.36 -6.12
CA ALA A 77 0.94 -11.35 -7.11
C ALA A 77 1.13 -11.94 -8.52
N LEU A 78 1.84 -13.08 -8.64
CA LEU A 78 2.06 -13.76 -9.92
C LEU A 78 0.78 -14.36 -10.52
N ASN A 79 -0.23 -14.63 -9.68
CA ASN A 79 -1.52 -15.20 -10.08
C ASN A 79 -2.67 -14.20 -9.95
N SER A 80 -2.38 -12.89 -9.85
CA SER A 80 -3.42 -11.86 -9.91
C SER A 80 -3.89 -11.69 -11.37
N GLU A 81 -5.18 -11.42 -11.55
CA GLU A 81 -5.81 -11.24 -12.87
C GLU A 81 -5.15 -10.09 -13.64
N VAL A 82 -4.90 -8.97 -12.95
CA VAL A 82 -4.24 -7.79 -13.52
C VAL A 82 -2.79 -7.72 -13.08
N LYS A 83 -1.92 -8.39 -13.85
CA LYS A 83 -0.49 -8.55 -13.54
C LYS A 83 0.26 -7.22 -13.35
N TRP A 84 -0.06 -6.21 -14.17
CA TRP A 84 0.59 -4.89 -14.10
C TRP A 84 0.40 -4.19 -12.75
N MET A 85 -0.80 -4.29 -12.14
CA MET A 85 -1.06 -3.72 -10.82
C MET A 85 -0.37 -4.56 -9.74
N ALA A 86 -0.55 -5.88 -9.79
CA ALA A 86 -0.02 -6.81 -8.79
C ALA A 86 1.51 -6.82 -8.68
N ARG A 87 2.23 -6.55 -9.77
CA ARG A 87 3.71 -6.50 -9.74
C ARG A 87 4.25 -5.42 -8.80
N GLN A 88 3.47 -4.39 -8.51
CA GLN A 88 3.88 -3.35 -7.58
C GLN A 88 4.05 -3.87 -6.16
N ASP A 89 3.03 -4.56 -5.63
CA ASP A 89 3.10 -5.21 -4.32
C ASP A 89 4.27 -6.22 -4.29
N LEU A 90 4.52 -6.93 -5.40
CA LEU A 90 5.66 -7.82 -5.52
C LEU A 90 7.01 -7.08 -5.41
N VAL A 91 7.19 -5.95 -6.09
CA VAL A 91 8.42 -5.15 -6.03
C VAL A 91 8.64 -4.58 -4.63
N PHE A 92 7.59 -4.06 -4.01
CA PHE A 92 7.63 -3.52 -2.65
C PHE A 92 7.96 -4.62 -1.62
N ALA A 93 7.26 -5.75 -1.67
CA ALA A 93 7.49 -6.90 -0.79
C ALA A 93 8.89 -7.50 -0.98
N THR A 94 9.37 -7.61 -2.22
CA THR A 94 10.70 -8.15 -2.53
C THR A 94 11.81 -7.25 -1.99
N THR A 95 11.63 -5.93 -2.11
CA THR A 95 12.57 -4.95 -1.55
C THR A 95 12.54 -4.98 -0.02
N ALA A 96 11.36 -5.07 0.59
CA ALA A 96 11.20 -5.16 2.04
C ALA A 96 11.80 -6.44 2.63
N VAL A 97 11.59 -7.62 2.01
CA VAL A 97 12.19 -8.87 2.50
C VAL A 97 13.71 -8.89 2.29
N THR A 98 14.22 -8.26 1.22
CA THR A 98 15.66 -8.08 1.01
C THR A 98 16.26 -7.19 2.10
N ALA A 99 15.63 -6.06 2.41
CA ALA A 99 16.03 -5.18 3.49
C ALA A 99 15.96 -5.89 4.86
N TYR A 100 14.92 -6.69 5.10
CA TYR A 100 14.79 -7.54 6.29
C TYR A 100 15.96 -8.52 6.40
N LEU A 101 16.27 -9.29 5.35
CA LEU A 101 17.33 -10.30 5.36
C LEU A 101 18.71 -9.68 5.56
N LEU A 102 19.01 -8.59 4.86
CA LEU A 102 20.25 -7.82 5.06
C LEU A 102 20.37 -7.32 6.51
N THR A 103 19.30 -6.75 7.04
CA THR A 103 19.24 -6.21 8.40
C THR A 103 19.36 -7.33 9.44
N ALA A 104 18.67 -8.46 9.27
CA ALA A 104 18.64 -9.55 10.24
C ALA A 104 19.92 -10.39 10.22
N LEU A 105 20.57 -10.54 9.06
CA LEU A 105 21.67 -11.49 8.86
C LEU A 105 23.04 -10.83 8.68
N ARG A 106 23.10 -9.60 8.15
CA ARG A 106 24.37 -8.93 7.79
C ARG A 106 24.65 -7.71 8.63
N PHE A 107 23.66 -6.85 8.86
CA PHE A 107 23.85 -5.57 9.55
C PHE A 107 23.52 -5.65 11.05
N THR A 108 24.00 -6.70 11.70
CA THR A 108 23.70 -6.97 13.13
C THR A 108 24.62 -6.24 14.11
N ALA A 109 25.74 -5.67 13.65
CA ALA A 109 26.69 -5.00 14.53
C ALA A 109 26.14 -3.64 15.02
N PRO A 110 26.42 -3.22 16.28
CA PRO A 110 25.85 -2.00 16.87
C PRO A 110 26.06 -0.74 16.03
N TRP A 111 27.26 -0.51 15.49
CA TRP A 111 27.52 0.66 14.65
C TRP A 111 26.74 0.65 13.32
N ARG A 112 26.47 -0.54 12.75
CA ARG A 112 25.67 -0.67 11.52
C ARG A 112 24.20 -0.37 11.81
N ARG A 113 23.69 -0.85 12.95
CA ARG A 113 22.36 -0.50 13.47
C ARG A 113 22.25 1.01 13.71
N ALA A 114 23.26 1.61 14.33
CA ALA A 114 23.33 3.05 14.55
C ALA A 114 23.34 3.83 13.23
N ALA A 115 24.02 3.35 12.19
CA ALA A 115 23.99 3.99 10.87
C ALA A 115 22.58 3.97 10.23
N VAL A 116 21.84 2.86 10.36
CA VAL A 116 20.43 2.79 9.92
C VAL A 116 19.56 3.77 10.71
N LEU A 117 19.74 3.85 12.03
CA LEU A 117 19.04 4.83 12.86
C LEU A 117 19.43 6.27 12.54
N GLY A 118 20.67 6.51 12.09
CA GLY A 118 21.12 7.80 11.57
C GLY A 118 20.34 8.21 10.33
N VAL A 119 20.13 7.28 9.39
CA VAL A 119 19.26 7.52 8.22
C VAL A 119 17.82 7.82 8.66
N PHE A 120 17.28 7.10 9.64
CA PHE A 120 15.93 7.39 10.17
C PHE A 120 15.86 8.80 10.75
N ALA A 121 16.86 9.21 11.52
CA ALA A 121 16.91 10.55 12.09
C ALA A 121 16.97 11.64 11.03
N LEU A 122 17.81 11.47 9.99
CA LEU A 122 17.89 12.40 8.87
C LEU A 122 16.57 12.52 8.13
N LEU A 123 15.91 11.40 7.84
CA LEU A 123 14.63 11.39 7.14
C LEU A 123 13.50 11.99 7.98
N ILE A 124 13.49 11.81 9.30
CA ILE A 124 12.56 12.50 10.20
C ILE A 124 12.76 14.02 10.11
N LEU A 125 13.99 14.49 10.26
CA LEU A 125 14.29 15.92 10.22
C LEU A 125 13.91 16.54 8.87
N ALA A 126 14.26 15.85 7.78
CA ALA A 126 13.97 16.32 6.42
C ALA A 126 12.46 16.35 6.13
N ASN A 127 11.73 15.26 6.41
CA ASN A 127 10.27 15.21 6.18
C ASN A 127 9.53 16.22 7.06
N THR A 128 9.86 16.32 8.36
CA THR A 128 9.21 17.30 9.24
C THR A 128 9.57 18.73 8.83
N GLY A 129 10.83 19.01 8.45
CA GLY A 129 11.24 20.34 7.99
C GLY A 129 10.49 20.78 6.72
N THR A 130 10.43 19.90 5.72
CA THR A 130 9.61 20.12 4.52
C THR A 130 8.13 20.25 4.86
N GLY A 131 7.61 19.41 5.76
CA GLY A 131 6.22 19.46 6.22
C GLY A 131 5.87 20.77 6.93
N LEU A 132 6.80 21.36 7.69
CA LEU A 132 6.61 22.66 8.33
C LEU A 132 6.52 23.78 7.30
N TYR A 133 7.42 23.80 6.31
CA TYR A 133 7.37 24.77 5.22
C TYR A 133 6.05 24.65 4.45
N GLN A 134 5.63 23.42 4.15
CA GLN A 134 4.35 23.14 3.52
C GLN A 134 3.14 23.61 4.33
N PHE A 135 3.19 23.46 5.65
CA PHE A 135 2.06 23.80 6.52
C PHE A 135 1.92 25.31 6.73
N PHE A 136 3.04 26.04 6.80
CA PHE A 136 3.05 27.46 7.17
C PHE A 136 3.23 28.42 5.98
N GLU A 137 3.99 28.02 4.96
CA GLU A 137 4.42 28.92 3.88
C GLU A 137 3.76 28.58 2.54
N ASP A 138 3.95 27.34 2.04
CA ASP A 138 3.51 26.93 0.71
C ASP A 138 2.89 25.52 0.70
N PRO A 139 1.54 25.41 0.79
CA PRO A 139 0.84 24.13 0.75
C PRO A 139 1.09 23.29 -0.51
N GLU A 140 1.42 23.93 -1.63
CA GLU A 140 1.66 23.25 -2.91
C GLU A 140 3.10 22.78 -3.06
N TYR A 141 4.02 23.27 -2.22
CA TYR A 141 5.43 22.94 -2.31
C TYR A 141 5.69 21.43 -2.25
N MET A 142 6.33 20.92 -3.30
CA MET A 142 6.79 19.54 -3.37
C MET A 142 8.25 19.48 -3.84
N VAL A 143 9.11 18.95 -2.98
CA VAL A 143 10.59 18.95 -3.15
C VAL A 143 11.03 18.35 -4.48
N PHE A 144 10.29 17.35 -4.96
CA PHE A 144 10.55 16.67 -6.21
C PHE A 144 9.40 16.85 -7.22
N GLY A 145 8.67 17.97 -7.17
CA GLY A 145 7.55 18.27 -8.08
C GLY A 145 7.92 18.19 -9.55
N ASN A 146 9.14 18.62 -9.90
CA ASN A 146 9.67 18.54 -11.27
C ASN A 146 9.85 17.10 -11.79
N LEU A 147 9.92 16.10 -10.90
CA LEU A 147 9.94 14.68 -11.26
C LEU A 147 8.53 14.11 -11.49
N GLY A 148 7.50 14.97 -11.51
CA GLY A 148 6.10 14.56 -11.67
C GLY A 148 5.45 14.06 -10.39
N ILE A 149 6.10 14.26 -9.24
CA ILE A 149 5.59 13.87 -7.93
C ILE A 149 4.68 15.00 -7.44
N GLY A 150 3.35 14.79 -7.48
CA GLY A 150 2.36 15.77 -7.01
C GLY A 150 2.18 15.75 -5.49
N ARG A 151 1.18 16.42 -4.92
CA ARG A 151 0.67 16.11 -3.58
C ARG A 151 -0.78 16.52 -3.50
N VAL A 152 -1.53 15.93 -2.57
CA VAL A 152 -2.87 16.45 -2.26
C VAL A 152 -2.70 17.78 -1.54
N VAL A 153 -3.24 18.85 -2.14
CA VAL A 153 -3.17 20.21 -1.60
C VAL A 153 -4.23 20.34 -0.52
N GLU A 154 -3.79 20.15 0.72
CA GLU A 154 -4.57 20.32 1.94
C GLU A 154 -3.77 21.17 2.92
N LYS A 155 -4.44 21.74 3.94
CA LYS A 155 -3.77 22.45 5.03
C LYS A 155 -3.08 21.45 5.98
N SER A 156 -2.07 20.76 5.46
CA SER A 156 -1.31 19.70 6.12
C SER A 156 0.15 19.68 5.63
N GLY A 157 1.07 19.21 6.48
CA GLY A 157 2.44 18.90 6.08
C GLY A 157 2.53 17.43 5.63
N SER A 158 2.99 17.17 4.42
CA SER A 158 3.20 15.79 3.91
C SER A 158 4.67 15.44 3.69
N GLY A 159 5.59 16.38 3.89
CA GLY A 159 7.02 16.17 3.71
C GLY A 159 7.31 15.76 2.28
N PHE A 160 7.99 14.63 2.10
CA PHE A 160 8.25 14.05 0.78
C PHE A 160 7.11 13.14 0.28
N PHE A 161 6.03 12.97 1.03
CA PHE A 161 4.90 12.10 0.66
C PHE A 161 3.84 12.88 -0.10
N GLY A 162 3.13 12.19 -0.99
CA GLY A 162 1.95 12.74 -1.66
C GLY A 162 0.75 12.97 -0.76
N ASN A 163 0.69 12.21 0.33
CA ASN A 163 -0.39 12.23 1.31
C ASN A 163 0.22 12.32 2.71
N SER A 164 -0.32 13.22 3.52
CA SER A 164 0.15 13.47 4.89
C SER A 164 -0.06 12.28 5.84
N ASN A 165 -1.06 11.43 5.58
CA ASN A 165 -1.28 10.21 6.36
C ASN A 165 -0.09 9.24 6.24
N HIS A 166 0.44 9.07 5.04
CA HIS A 166 1.55 8.15 4.81
C HIS A 166 2.86 8.66 5.41
N MET A 167 3.07 9.99 5.44
CA MET A 167 4.16 10.61 6.18
C MET A 167 4.03 10.31 7.68
N ALA A 168 2.84 10.45 8.25
CA ALA A 168 2.63 10.15 9.67
C ALA A 168 2.92 8.67 9.98
N GLY A 169 2.52 7.74 9.11
CA GLY A 169 2.91 6.32 9.20
C GLY A 169 4.42 6.11 9.20
N PHE A 170 5.14 6.78 8.29
CA PHE A 170 6.60 6.74 8.24
C PHE A 170 7.25 7.26 9.54
N LEU A 171 6.78 8.40 10.06
CA LEU A 171 7.30 9.02 11.28
C LEU A 171 7.07 8.12 12.51
N ILE A 172 5.95 7.41 12.60
CA ILE A 172 5.71 6.38 13.63
C ILE A 172 6.77 5.27 13.50
N LEU A 173 7.03 4.77 12.29
CA LEU A 173 8.00 3.69 12.08
C LEU A 173 9.45 4.10 12.41
N ALA A 174 9.85 5.30 12.03
CA ALA A 174 11.22 5.77 12.19
C ALA A 174 11.56 6.20 13.63
N SER A 175 10.59 6.71 14.39
CA SER A 175 10.86 7.47 15.63
C SER A 175 11.03 6.62 16.90
N PHE A 176 10.24 5.55 17.11
CA PHE A 176 10.32 4.79 18.37
C PHE A 176 11.63 4.02 18.60
N PRO A 177 12.34 3.50 17.58
CA PRO A 177 13.70 2.99 17.77
C PRO A 177 14.64 4.03 18.38
N LEU A 178 14.52 5.31 17.98
CA LEU A 178 15.29 6.42 18.56
C LEU A 178 14.88 6.72 20.00
N LEU A 179 13.58 6.69 20.32
CA LEU A 179 13.11 6.79 21.71
C LEU A 179 13.67 5.64 22.57
N GLY A 180 13.74 4.44 22.01
CA GLY A 180 14.39 3.28 22.60
C GLY A 180 15.85 3.54 22.97
N VAL A 181 16.63 4.16 22.08
CA VAL A 181 18.00 4.60 22.38
C VAL A 181 18.02 5.65 23.48
N ALA A 182 17.17 6.67 23.38
CA ALA A 182 17.14 7.79 24.32
C ALA A 182 16.87 7.32 25.78
N VAL A 183 15.87 6.47 25.97
CA VAL A 183 15.39 6.05 27.30
C VAL A 183 16.11 4.81 27.82
N LEU A 184 16.31 3.79 26.97
CA LEU A 184 16.80 2.46 27.39
C LEU A 184 18.26 2.18 27.00
N GLY A 185 18.88 3.04 26.18
CA GLY A 185 20.27 2.94 25.73
C GLY A 185 21.33 3.30 26.78
N ARG A 186 21.30 2.68 27.98
CA ARG A 186 22.19 3.01 29.12
C ARG A 186 23.70 2.88 28.87
N GLY A 187 24.12 2.26 27.76
CA GLY A 187 25.53 2.16 27.32
C GLY A 187 25.93 3.20 26.26
N THR A 188 25.00 4.05 25.84
CA THR A 188 25.19 5.06 24.80
C THR A 188 25.51 6.41 25.44
N ALA A 189 26.40 7.19 24.82
CA ALA A 189 26.78 8.52 25.30
C ALA A 189 25.55 9.42 25.47
N LEU A 190 25.50 10.20 26.56
CA LEU A 190 24.37 11.06 26.89
C LEU A 190 24.00 12.04 25.75
N PRO A 191 24.94 12.74 25.07
CA PRO A 191 24.59 13.64 23.97
C PRO A 191 23.84 12.94 22.84
N LEU A 192 24.25 11.71 22.49
CA LEU A 192 23.59 10.92 21.45
C LEU A 192 22.18 10.47 21.90
N ARG A 193 22.00 10.12 23.17
CA ARG A 193 20.67 9.80 23.73
C ARG A 193 19.75 11.01 23.71
N VAL A 194 20.26 12.18 24.08
CA VAL A 194 19.51 13.45 24.03
C VAL A 194 19.13 13.77 22.58
N LEU A 195 20.07 13.66 21.64
CA LEU A 195 19.80 13.86 20.21
C LEU A 195 18.68 12.92 19.71
N CYS A 196 18.73 11.62 20.04
CA CYS A 196 17.67 10.69 19.69
C CYS A 196 16.31 11.09 20.28
N GLY A 197 16.28 11.60 21.52
CA GLY A 197 15.06 12.11 22.16
C GLY A 197 14.52 13.38 21.49
N VAL A 198 15.39 14.30 21.10
CA VAL A 198 15.01 15.52 20.35
C VAL A 198 14.44 15.15 18.99
N VAL A 199 15.09 14.26 18.24
CA VAL A 199 14.59 13.81 16.93
C VAL A 199 13.25 13.09 17.06
N PHE A 200 13.05 12.29 18.12
CA PHE A 200 11.73 11.70 18.42
C PHE A 200 10.66 12.78 18.65
N ALA A 201 10.97 13.85 19.39
CA ALA A 201 10.05 14.96 19.59
C ALA A 201 9.72 15.69 18.26
N VAL A 202 10.72 15.88 17.39
CA VAL A 202 10.52 16.44 16.04
C VAL A 202 9.60 15.55 15.19
N ALA A 203 9.71 14.22 15.30
CA ALA A 203 8.75 13.32 14.64
C ALA A 203 7.32 13.55 15.16
N GLY A 204 7.14 13.78 16.47
CA GLY A 204 5.84 14.13 17.05
C GLY A 204 5.26 15.43 16.48
N VAL A 205 6.11 16.45 16.25
CA VAL A 205 5.71 17.69 15.56
C VAL A 205 5.28 17.40 14.12
N GLY A 206 6.06 16.60 13.38
CA GLY A 206 5.73 16.18 12.02
C GLY A 206 4.38 15.45 11.93
N ILE A 207 4.07 14.61 12.90
CA ILE A 207 2.77 13.92 12.98
C ILE A 207 1.65 14.92 13.30
N GLY A 208 1.89 15.91 14.17
CA GLY A 208 0.92 16.97 14.46
C GLY A 208 0.53 17.79 13.22
N ILE A 209 1.53 18.27 12.48
CA ILE A 209 1.30 19.09 11.27
C ILE A 209 0.76 18.28 10.08
N SER A 210 0.89 16.95 10.11
CA SER A 210 0.29 16.08 9.10
C SER A 210 -1.23 16.14 9.10
N THR A 211 -1.85 16.59 10.20
CA THR A 211 -3.31 16.54 10.43
C THR A 211 -3.91 15.12 10.32
N SER A 212 -3.06 14.08 10.33
CA SER A 212 -3.48 12.68 10.25
C SER A 212 -4.01 12.19 11.59
N ARG A 213 -5.32 12.00 11.68
CA ARG A 213 -5.98 11.46 12.90
C ARG A 213 -5.51 10.04 13.19
N GLY A 214 -5.42 9.19 12.16
CA GLY A 214 -4.88 7.84 12.27
C GLY A 214 -3.41 7.84 12.71
N GLY A 215 -2.61 8.77 12.21
CA GLY A 215 -1.23 8.98 12.63
C GLY A 215 -1.10 9.38 14.10
N VAL A 216 -1.92 10.32 14.57
CA VAL A 216 -1.97 10.72 15.98
C VAL A 216 -2.37 9.54 16.87
N MET A 217 -3.40 8.78 16.50
CA MET A 217 -3.82 7.59 17.23
C MET A 217 -2.72 6.53 17.30
N GLY A 218 -2.08 6.24 16.17
CA GLY A 218 -0.97 5.28 16.09
C GLY A 218 0.23 5.70 16.93
N PHE A 219 0.62 6.98 16.88
CA PHE A 219 1.75 7.52 17.64
C PHE A 219 1.53 7.43 19.15
N PHE A 220 0.39 7.91 19.66
CA PHE A 220 0.12 7.87 21.09
C PHE A 220 -0.12 6.44 21.61
N SER A 221 -0.66 5.56 20.75
CA SER A 221 -0.75 4.13 21.05
C SER A 221 0.64 3.49 21.22
N ALA A 222 1.56 3.76 20.30
CA ALA A 222 2.95 3.31 20.41
C ALA A 222 3.67 3.91 21.62
N LEU A 223 3.41 5.17 21.96
CA LEU A 223 4.01 5.84 23.11
C LEU A 223 3.54 5.24 24.44
N ALA A 224 2.24 4.99 24.59
CA ALA A 224 1.70 4.32 25.77
C ALA A 224 2.29 2.91 25.93
N LEU A 225 2.34 2.13 24.84
CA LEU A 225 2.97 0.81 24.86
C LEU A 225 4.46 0.89 25.22
N PHE A 226 5.19 1.87 24.67
CA PHE A 226 6.59 2.09 24.97
C PHE A 226 6.82 2.40 26.45
N ILE A 227 6.03 3.30 27.04
CA ILE A 227 6.11 3.65 28.46
C ILE A 227 5.90 2.40 29.31
N CYS A 228 4.88 1.60 29.01
CA CYS A 228 4.61 0.36 29.75
C CYS A 228 5.76 -0.64 29.67
N LEU A 229 6.26 -0.91 28.46
CA LEU A 229 7.39 -1.82 28.28
C LEU A 229 8.66 -1.26 28.94
N ALA A 230 8.93 0.04 28.84
CA ALA A 230 10.06 0.69 29.49
C ALA A 230 9.98 0.61 31.02
N LEU A 231 8.82 0.85 31.62
CA LEU A 231 8.60 0.73 33.07
C LEU A 231 8.79 -0.71 33.55
N VAL A 232 8.20 -1.68 32.84
CA VAL A 232 8.42 -3.12 33.10
C VAL A 232 9.92 -3.42 33.07
N VAL A 233 10.61 -2.95 32.03
CA VAL A 233 12.04 -3.13 31.85
C VAL A 233 12.88 -2.51 32.97
N MET A 234 12.54 -1.30 33.40
CA MET A 234 13.26 -0.56 34.44
C MET A 234 12.99 -1.13 35.84
N ARG A 235 11.76 -1.56 36.15
CA ARG A 235 11.39 -2.06 37.48
C ARG A 235 12.02 -3.41 37.82
N PHE A 236 12.14 -4.30 36.84
CA PHE A 236 12.85 -5.58 36.99
C PHE A 236 14.38 -5.42 37.06
N SER A 237 14.93 -4.26 36.68
CA SER A 237 16.35 -3.94 36.87
C SER A 237 16.69 -3.56 38.32
N SER A 238 15.70 -3.17 39.13
CA SER A 238 15.90 -2.67 40.50
C SER A 238 15.59 -3.71 41.59
N ALA A 239 14.95 -4.82 41.25
CA ALA A 239 14.46 -5.81 42.22
C ALA A 239 15.43 -6.99 42.40
N ARG A 240 16.34 -6.88 43.38
CA ARG A 240 16.66 -8.05 44.22
C ARG A 240 15.37 -8.44 44.94
N GLN A 241 15.06 -9.74 44.95
CA GLN A 241 14.01 -10.40 45.74
C GLN A 241 12.54 -10.02 45.42
N SER A 242 11.84 -10.92 44.70
CA SER A 242 10.71 -11.66 45.27
C SER A 242 10.20 -12.69 44.25
N LYS A 243 10.13 -13.95 44.67
CA LYS A 243 9.52 -15.05 43.91
C LYS A 243 8.01 -15.04 44.18
N SER A 244 7.26 -14.12 43.57
CA SER A 244 5.79 -14.19 43.61
C SER A 244 5.16 -13.56 42.37
N ASN A 245 4.35 -14.39 41.70
CA ASN A 245 3.28 -14.08 40.74
C ASN A 245 3.60 -13.01 39.68
N GLY A 246 4.60 -13.29 38.84
CA GLY A 246 4.96 -12.45 37.70
C GLY A 246 3.82 -12.24 36.69
N ILE A 247 2.86 -13.16 36.57
CA ILE A 247 1.78 -13.08 35.57
C ILE A 247 0.77 -11.95 35.86
N GLY A 248 0.37 -11.75 37.11
CA GLY A 248 -0.64 -10.75 37.49
C GLY A 248 -0.18 -9.32 37.19
N TRP A 249 1.09 -9.04 37.41
CA TRP A 249 1.70 -7.74 37.10
C TRP A 249 1.86 -7.47 35.61
N TRP A 250 2.05 -8.50 34.78
CA TRP A 250 1.99 -8.34 33.32
C TRP A 250 0.59 -7.89 32.90
N PHE A 251 -0.46 -8.54 33.41
CA PHE A 251 -1.85 -8.16 33.09
C PHE A 251 -2.20 -6.77 33.64
N SER A 252 -1.80 -6.41 34.86
CA SER A 252 -2.03 -5.06 35.41
C SER A 252 -1.23 -3.98 34.66
N GLY A 253 0.00 -4.26 34.24
CA GLY A 253 0.81 -3.34 33.43
C GLY A 253 0.26 -3.17 32.00
N LEU A 254 -0.23 -4.24 31.39
CA LEU A 254 -0.94 -4.19 30.11
C LEU A 254 -2.26 -3.41 30.23
N ALA A 255 -3.06 -3.68 31.27
CA ALA A 255 -4.32 -2.99 31.51
C ALA A 255 -4.12 -1.49 31.80
N GLY A 256 -3.14 -1.14 32.64
CA GLY A 256 -2.77 0.25 32.90
C GLY A 256 -2.23 0.96 31.67
N GLY A 257 -1.46 0.24 30.84
CA GLY A 257 -0.98 0.75 29.56
C GLY A 257 -2.08 0.99 28.53
N PHE A 258 -3.02 0.06 28.46
CA PHE A 258 -4.21 0.19 27.62
C PHE A 258 -5.10 1.35 28.08
N ALA A 259 -5.30 1.53 29.38
CA ALA A 259 -6.04 2.66 29.93
C ALA A 259 -5.34 4.00 29.63
N LEU A 260 -4.02 4.07 29.82
CA LEU A 260 -3.22 5.26 29.48
C LEU A 260 -3.28 5.56 27.97
N LEU A 261 -3.21 4.53 27.13
CA LEU A 261 -3.33 4.62 25.68
C LEU A 261 -4.66 5.26 25.28
N LEU A 262 -5.78 4.77 25.84
CA LEU A 262 -7.12 5.32 25.57
C LEU A 262 -7.22 6.78 26.03
N LEU A 263 -6.71 7.09 27.22
CA LEU A 263 -6.77 8.44 27.79
C LEU A 263 -5.97 9.46 26.95
N VAL A 264 -4.70 9.17 26.67
CA VAL A 264 -3.80 10.07 25.95
C VAL A 264 -4.29 10.29 24.52
N THR A 265 -4.71 9.21 23.84
CA THR A 265 -5.24 9.29 22.47
C THR A 265 -6.52 10.11 22.42
N SER A 266 -7.44 9.90 23.37
CA SER A 266 -8.69 10.67 23.46
C SER A 266 -8.44 12.16 23.70
N PHE A 267 -7.48 12.50 24.57
CA PHE A 267 -7.10 13.88 24.82
C PHE A 267 -6.46 14.54 23.60
N ALA A 268 -5.52 13.85 22.95
CA ALA A 268 -4.86 14.34 21.74
C ALA A 268 -5.87 14.60 20.62
N LEU A 269 -6.76 13.65 20.35
CA LEU A 269 -7.81 13.81 19.33
C LEU A 269 -8.70 15.03 19.61
N LYS A 270 -9.17 15.19 20.86
CA LYS A 270 -9.98 16.36 21.26
C LYS A 270 -9.21 17.67 21.09
N ARG A 271 -7.94 17.71 21.48
CA ARG A 271 -7.11 18.92 21.47
C ARG A 271 -6.74 19.37 20.06
N PHE A 272 -6.46 18.43 19.16
CA PHE A 272 -6.01 18.71 17.79
C PHE A 272 -7.16 18.83 16.79
N TYR A 273 -8.31 18.15 17.02
CA TYR A 273 -9.35 18.00 15.98
C TYR A 273 -10.78 18.32 16.44
N GLY A 274 -11.01 18.73 17.69
CA GLY A 274 -12.34 19.07 18.20
C GLY A 274 -13.20 17.84 18.52
N GLY A 275 -13.86 17.83 19.68
CA GLY A 275 -14.44 16.63 20.29
C GLY A 275 -15.67 15.99 19.62
N THR A 276 -16.28 16.64 18.61
CA THR A 276 -17.56 16.21 18.01
C THR A 276 -17.47 15.82 16.53
N GLU A 277 -16.37 16.13 15.84
CA GLU A 277 -16.17 15.86 14.39
C GLU A 277 -15.30 14.62 14.09
N VAL A 278 -14.86 13.92 15.14
CA VAL A 278 -13.94 12.77 15.01
C VAL A 278 -14.65 11.54 14.42
N MET A 279 -15.93 11.32 14.75
CA MET A 279 -16.73 10.21 14.21
C MET A 279 -17.45 10.54 12.90
N SER A 280 -17.83 11.81 12.67
CA SER A 280 -18.56 12.21 11.46
C SER A 280 -17.70 12.17 10.20
N ASN A 281 -16.37 12.25 10.30
CA ASN A 281 -15.44 12.21 9.15
C ASN A 281 -14.82 10.83 8.86
N LEU A 282 -15.08 9.81 9.71
CA LEU A 282 -14.94 8.41 9.26
C LEU A 282 -16.03 8.04 8.24
N SER A 283 -17.07 8.88 8.11
CA SER A 283 -18.30 8.59 7.33
C SER A 283 -18.10 8.39 5.83
N GLY A 284 -16.92 8.69 5.26
CA GLY A 284 -16.62 8.43 3.85
C GLY A 284 -15.96 7.07 3.56
N ARG A 285 -15.51 6.33 4.59
CA ARG A 285 -14.74 5.08 4.40
C ARG A 285 -15.56 3.81 4.59
N GLY A 286 -16.75 3.91 5.18
CA GLY A 286 -17.63 2.75 5.41
C GLY A 286 -17.89 1.96 4.12
N ALA A 287 -18.27 2.67 3.05
CA ALA A 287 -18.47 2.06 1.73
C ALA A 287 -17.21 1.35 1.17
N LEU A 288 -16.01 1.86 1.46
CA LEU A 288 -14.75 1.22 1.06
C LEU A 288 -14.51 -0.09 1.84
N TRP A 289 -14.86 -0.08 3.13
CA TRP A 289 -14.75 -1.24 3.99
C TRP A 289 -15.78 -2.32 3.62
N ASP A 290 -16.99 -1.91 3.31
CA ASP A 290 -18.04 -2.79 2.82
C ASP A 290 -17.61 -3.46 1.51
N ALA A 291 -17.07 -2.70 0.55
CA ALA A 291 -16.51 -3.26 -0.69
C ALA A 291 -15.35 -4.25 -0.44
N ALA A 292 -14.47 -3.98 0.53
CA ALA A 292 -13.39 -4.91 0.90
C ALA A 292 -13.93 -6.20 1.53
N LEU A 293 -14.99 -6.11 2.33
CA LEU A 293 -15.67 -7.25 2.94
C LEU A 293 -16.41 -8.08 1.88
N GLU A 294 -17.11 -7.44 0.94
CA GLU A 294 -17.75 -8.12 -0.19
C GLU A 294 -16.70 -8.83 -1.06
N GLN A 295 -15.58 -8.17 -1.37
CA GLN A 295 -14.45 -8.79 -2.05
C GLN A 295 -13.94 -10.02 -1.30
N PHE A 296 -13.73 -9.92 0.02
CA PHE A 296 -13.30 -11.04 0.84
C PHE A 296 -14.27 -12.23 0.76
N GLN A 297 -15.58 -11.98 0.75
CA GLN A 297 -16.61 -13.02 0.63
C GLN A 297 -16.53 -13.79 -0.71
N THR A 298 -16.01 -13.18 -1.78
CA THR A 298 -15.84 -13.86 -3.07
C THR A 298 -14.69 -14.88 -3.09
N SER A 299 -13.68 -14.73 -2.23
CA SER A 299 -12.55 -15.67 -2.11
C SER A 299 -11.97 -15.68 -0.68
N PRO A 300 -12.68 -16.25 0.31
CA PRO A 300 -12.33 -16.06 1.72
C PRO A 300 -10.99 -16.68 2.14
N LEU A 301 -10.60 -17.80 1.54
CA LEU A 301 -9.38 -18.51 1.96
C LEU A 301 -8.12 -17.86 1.41
N ILE A 302 -8.09 -17.62 0.09
CA ILE A 302 -6.88 -17.23 -0.64
C ILE A 302 -6.89 -15.79 -1.18
N GLY A 303 -8.02 -15.09 -1.04
CA GLY A 303 -8.20 -13.75 -1.57
C GLY A 303 -8.31 -13.70 -3.09
N THR A 304 -8.61 -12.53 -3.61
CA THR A 304 -8.86 -12.33 -5.06
C THR A 304 -7.61 -11.97 -5.86
N GLY A 305 -6.49 -11.69 -5.19
CA GLY A 305 -5.17 -11.45 -5.81
C GLY A 305 -4.51 -10.20 -5.27
N ALA A 306 -3.19 -10.08 -5.40
CA ALA A 306 -2.53 -8.82 -5.01
C ALA A 306 -3.08 -7.65 -5.84
N ARG A 307 -3.36 -6.51 -5.19
CA ARG A 307 -3.96 -5.31 -5.79
C ARG A 307 -5.34 -5.50 -6.41
N SER A 308 -6.08 -6.53 -6.01
CA SER A 308 -7.38 -6.83 -6.62
C SER A 308 -8.50 -5.89 -6.18
N TYR A 309 -8.39 -5.28 -5.00
CA TYR A 309 -9.36 -4.27 -4.54
C TYR A 309 -9.58 -3.15 -5.56
N GLU A 310 -8.48 -2.62 -6.15
CA GLU A 310 -8.49 -1.52 -7.12
C GLU A 310 -9.41 -1.78 -8.32
N TYR A 311 -9.64 -3.06 -8.66
CA TYR A 311 -10.55 -3.43 -9.73
C TYR A 311 -11.83 -4.17 -9.33
N MET A 312 -11.89 -4.72 -8.12
CA MET A 312 -13.06 -5.43 -7.63
C MET A 312 -14.08 -4.48 -7.00
N GLU A 313 -13.66 -3.40 -6.34
CA GLU A 313 -14.55 -2.51 -5.59
C GLU A 313 -15.70 -1.95 -6.44
N ARG A 314 -15.46 -1.73 -7.74
CA ARG A 314 -16.45 -1.18 -8.67
C ARG A 314 -17.71 -2.05 -8.78
N ALA A 315 -17.54 -3.36 -8.68
CA ALA A 315 -18.63 -4.33 -8.77
C ALA A 315 -19.57 -4.29 -7.57
N PHE A 316 -19.10 -3.73 -6.45
CA PHE A 316 -19.81 -3.68 -5.17
C PHE A 316 -20.43 -2.30 -4.89
N ARG A 317 -20.24 -1.34 -5.79
CA ARG A 317 -20.89 -0.03 -5.68
C ARG A 317 -22.40 -0.17 -5.85
N THR A 318 -23.15 0.66 -5.15
CA THR A 318 -24.60 0.89 -5.28
C THR A 318 -24.88 2.35 -5.63
N LEU A 319 -26.10 2.69 -6.02
CA LEU A 319 -26.49 4.10 -6.28
C LEU A 319 -26.36 5.00 -5.04
N ASP A 320 -26.43 4.42 -3.85
CA ASP A 320 -26.27 5.13 -2.57
C ASP A 320 -24.81 5.24 -2.11
N THR A 321 -23.88 4.61 -2.82
CA THR A 321 -22.46 4.61 -2.47
C THR A 321 -21.89 6.01 -2.67
N LYS A 322 -21.65 6.73 -1.57
CA LYS A 322 -21.05 8.07 -1.55
C LYS A 322 -19.64 8.02 -1.00
N TRP A 323 -18.67 8.52 -1.75
CA TRP A 323 -17.27 8.54 -1.36
C TRP A 323 -16.85 9.92 -0.87
N MET A 324 -15.69 10.00 -0.21
CA MET A 324 -15.10 11.26 0.24
C MET A 324 -14.80 12.23 -0.93
N THR A 325 -14.72 11.73 -2.16
CA THR A 325 -14.48 12.50 -3.41
C THR A 325 -15.76 12.79 -4.22
N GLY A 326 -16.95 12.49 -3.70
CA GLY A 326 -18.24 12.78 -4.35
C GLY A 326 -18.89 11.59 -5.05
N ALA A 327 -19.97 11.86 -5.79
CA ALA A 327 -20.65 10.91 -6.68
C ALA A 327 -20.12 11.11 -8.11
N GLY A 328 -19.34 10.15 -8.62
CA GLY A 328 -18.81 10.13 -9.98
C GLY A 328 -17.41 9.52 -10.11
N ASP A 329 -17.23 8.71 -11.17
CA ASP A 329 -16.07 8.16 -11.92
C ASP A 329 -14.63 8.08 -11.32
N TYR A 330 -14.40 8.42 -10.05
CA TYR A 330 -13.13 8.18 -9.38
C TYR A 330 -13.14 6.79 -8.73
N ASP A 331 -12.02 6.08 -8.82
CA ASP A 331 -11.88 4.72 -8.31
C ASP A 331 -11.10 4.67 -7.00
N ALA A 332 -11.51 3.76 -6.12
CA ALA A 332 -10.90 3.60 -4.82
C ALA A 332 -9.78 2.60 -4.99
N ILE A 333 -8.55 3.10 -5.06
CA ILE A 333 -7.38 2.25 -5.29
C ILE A 333 -7.16 1.31 -4.08
N TYR A 334 -7.52 1.73 -2.87
CA TYR A 334 -7.41 0.94 -1.63
C TYR A 334 -8.60 1.11 -0.70
N ALA A 335 -8.80 0.13 0.18
CA ALA A 335 -9.83 0.13 1.22
C ALA A 335 -9.58 1.15 2.35
N HIS A 336 -8.41 1.79 2.40
CA HIS A 336 -7.96 2.60 3.55
C HIS A 336 -8.09 1.86 4.90
N ASN A 337 -7.80 0.56 4.87
CA ASN A 337 -7.68 -0.32 6.02
C ASN A 337 -6.85 -1.52 5.59
N ASP A 338 -5.57 -1.57 5.97
CA ASP A 338 -4.66 -2.65 5.52
C ASP A 338 -5.15 -4.04 5.95
N PHE A 339 -5.95 -4.16 7.03
CA PHE A 339 -6.48 -5.45 7.47
C PHE A 339 -7.58 -5.96 6.56
N LEU A 340 -8.55 -5.11 6.22
CA LEU A 340 -9.62 -5.46 5.28
C LEU A 340 -9.07 -5.66 3.86
N GLN A 341 -8.14 -4.79 3.45
CA GLN A 341 -7.41 -4.94 2.19
C GLN A 341 -6.66 -6.27 2.14
N CYS A 342 -5.97 -6.65 3.22
CA CYS A 342 -5.26 -7.93 3.30
C CYS A 342 -6.22 -9.11 3.20
N LEU A 343 -7.39 -9.05 3.84
CA LEU A 343 -8.42 -10.08 3.71
C LEU A 343 -8.95 -10.17 2.26
N GLY A 344 -9.27 -9.05 1.62
CA GLY A 344 -9.78 -9.04 0.24
C GLY A 344 -8.76 -9.58 -0.78
N ASP A 345 -7.53 -9.07 -0.73
CA ASP A 345 -6.48 -9.39 -1.72
C ASP A 345 -5.82 -10.76 -1.47
N TYR A 346 -5.56 -11.09 -0.19
CA TYR A 346 -4.73 -12.23 0.20
C TYR A 346 -5.49 -13.31 0.99
N GLY A 347 -6.75 -13.07 1.36
CA GLY A 347 -7.60 -14.02 2.07
C GLY A 347 -7.17 -14.26 3.51
N LEU A 348 -7.87 -15.16 4.18
CA LEU A 348 -7.59 -15.55 5.56
C LEU A 348 -6.17 -16.12 5.72
N VAL A 349 -5.66 -16.84 4.71
CA VAL A 349 -4.28 -17.40 4.76
C VAL A 349 -3.24 -16.27 4.82
N GLY A 350 -3.35 -15.27 3.95
CA GLY A 350 -2.42 -14.14 3.94
C GLY A 350 -2.49 -13.33 5.23
N PHE A 351 -3.72 -13.07 5.71
CA PHE A 351 -3.96 -12.36 6.96
C PHE A 351 -3.34 -13.08 8.16
N LEU A 352 -3.57 -14.40 8.30
CA LEU A 352 -3.02 -15.20 9.39
C LEU A 352 -1.50 -15.32 9.30
N LEU A 353 -0.92 -15.39 8.10
CA LEU A 353 0.54 -15.37 7.92
C LEU A 353 1.15 -14.04 8.37
N ALA A 354 0.54 -12.91 8.02
CA ALA A 354 0.98 -11.58 8.44
C ALA A 354 0.92 -11.44 9.98
N LEU A 355 -0.19 -11.85 10.60
CA LEU A 355 -0.37 -11.83 12.05
C LEU A 355 0.66 -12.75 12.74
N THR A 356 0.82 -13.97 12.24
CA THR A 356 1.77 -14.95 12.78
C THR A 356 3.20 -14.43 12.68
N ALA A 357 3.58 -13.81 11.55
CA ALA A 357 4.88 -13.19 11.39
C ALA A 357 5.11 -12.14 12.49
N LEU A 358 4.20 -11.19 12.68
CA LEU A 358 4.30 -10.16 13.71
C LEU A 358 4.42 -10.76 15.12
N THR A 359 3.54 -11.69 15.47
CA THR A 359 3.53 -12.33 16.80
C THR A 359 4.81 -13.11 17.08
N VAL A 360 5.29 -13.92 16.12
CA VAL A 360 6.53 -14.68 16.25
C VAL A 360 7.71 -13.75 16.52
N HIS A 361 7.82 -12.64 15.79
CA HIS A 361 8.89 -11.66 15.96
C HIS A 361 8.82 -10.95 17.31
N ALA A 362 7.63 -10.49 17.71
CA ALA A 362 7.40 -9.85 19.00
C ALA A 362 7.77 -10.79 20.17
N VAL A 363 7.26 -12.01 20.16
CA VAL A 363 7.54 -13.03 21.19
C VAL A 363 9.02 -13.39 21.22
N HIS A 364 9.67 -13.54 20.05
CA HIS A 364 11.10 -13.82 19.98
C HIS A 364 11.93 -12.70 20.64
N ALA A 365 11.68 -11.45 20.28
CA ALA A 365 12.38 -10.29 20.83
C ALA A 365 12.18 -10.17 22.35
N LEU A 366 10.94 -10.26 22.84
CA LEU A 366 10.63 -10.16 24.27
C LEU A 366 11.25 -11.29 25.10
N ARG A 367 11.26 -12.53 24.57
CA ARG A 367 11.96 -13.67 25.21
C ARG A 367 13.47 -13.45 25.28
N LEU A 368 14.08 -12.84 24.27
CA LEU A 368 15.51 -12.58 24.27
C LEU A 368 15.89 -11.44 25.23
N ILE A 369 15.09 -10.37 25.26
CA ILE A 369 15.25 -9.25 26.20
C ILE A 369 15.12 -9.73 27.65
N SER A 370 14.15 -10.60 27.96
CA SER A 370 13.98 -11.14 29.31
C SER A 370 15.15 -12.05 29.73
N ARG A 371 15.59 -12.97 28.86
CA ARG A 371 16.70 -13.90 29.16
C ARG A 371 18.05 -13.23 29.37
N THR A 372 18.34 -12.18 28.61
CA THR A 372 19.61 -11.44 28.71
C THR A 372 19.74 -10.66 30.02
N ARG A 373 18.64 -10.48 30.76
CA ARG A 373 18.63 -9.87 32.10
C ARG A 373 18.87 -10.84 33.25
N SER A 374 18.47 -12.11 33.12
CA SER A 374 18.64 -13.12 34.18
C SER A 374 20.10 -13.55 34.39
N SER A 375 21.03 -13.06 33.57
CA SER A 375 22.47 -13.35 33.67
C SER A 375 23.17 -12.27 34.53
N SER A 376 23.85 -12.68 35.61
CA SER A 376 24.41 -11.83 36.67
C SER A 376 25.07 -10.50 36.19
N PRO A 377 24.92 -9.37 36.93
CA PRO A 377 25.54 -8.08 36.61
C PRO A 377 27.08 -8.04 36.72
N THR A 378 27.71 -9.09 37.25
CA THR A 378 29.11 -9.07 37.71
C THR A 378 30.17 -9.24 36.62
N ALA A 379 29.79 -9.35 35.34
CA ALA A 379 30.73 -9.33 34.22
C ALA A 379 30.54 -8.03 33.42
N GLY A 380 31.51 -7.11 33.53
CA GLY A 380 31.47 -5.71 33.04
C GLY A 380 30.90 -5.53 31.63
N GLY A 381 29.58 -5.30 31.54
CA GLY A 381 28.81 -5.38 30.30
C GLY A 381 28.24 -4.03 29.87
N GLY A 382 29.06 -3.22 29.22
CA GLY A 382 28.75 -1.83 28.83
C GLY A 382 27.75 -1.58 27.71
N ASP A 383 27.07 -2.57 27.13
CA ASP A 383 26.31 -2.32 25.86
C ASP A 383 24.98 -3.08 25.70
N ARG A 384 24.39 -3.61 26.79
CA ARG A 384 23.15 -4.42 26.71
C ARG A 384 21.85 -3.60 26.56
N GLY A 385 21.88 -2.33 26.96
CA GLY A 385 20.71 -1.44 26.95
C GLY A 385 20.29 -1.00 25.54
N LEU A 386 21.27 -0.73 24.66
CA LEU A 386 21.04 -0.25 23.31
C LEU A 386 20.27 -1.27 22.43
N PRO A 387 20.73 -2.54 22.28
CA PRO A 387 19.98 -3.60 21.58
C PRO A 387 18.53 -3.77 22.08
N SER A 388 18.34 -3.75 23.40
CA SER A 388 17.02 -3.91 24.01
C SER A 388 16.12 -2.71 23.74
N GLY A 389 16.65 -1.50 23.83
CA GLY A 389 15.93 -0.26 23.55
C GLY A 389 15.45 -0.18 22.10
N VAL A 390 16.35 -0.48 21.14
CA VAL A 390 16.00 -0.50 19.71
C VAL A 390 14.92 -1.54 19.41
N ALA A 391 15.00 -2.74 19.98
CA ALA A 391 13.99 -3.78 19.77
C ALA A 391 12.62 -3.41 20.38
N ILE A 392 12.60 -2.81 21.58
CA ILE A 392 11.34 -2.32 22.18
C ILE A 392 10.75 -1.19 21.34
N GLY A 393 11.59 -0.25 20.90
CA GLY A 393 11.19 0.83 19.99
C GLY A 393 10.59 0.29 18.69
N ALA A 394 11.26 -0.69 18.06
CA ALA A 394 10.77 -1.34 16.85
C ALA A 394 9.41 -2.02 17.04
N LEU A 395 9.20 -2.72 18.16
CA LEU A 395 7.92 -3.33 18.50
C LEU A 395 6.82 -2.26 18.65
N CYS A 396 7.13 -1.15 19.33
CA CYS A 396 6.17 -0.06 19.52
C CYS A 396 5.83 0.65 18.20
N SER A 397 6.82 0.88 17.33
CA SER A 397 6.60 1.40 15.98
C SER A 397 5.65 0.52 15.16
N LEU A 398 5.87 -0.79 15.14
CA LEU A 398 5.00 -1.72 14.41
C LEU A 398 3.58 -1.76 14.99
N ALA A 399 3.44 -1.70 16.33
CA ALA A 399 2.14 -1.63 16.98
C ALA A 399 1.40 -0.31 16.67
N GLY A 400 2.11 0.82 16.67
CA GLY A 400 1.55 2.12 16.29
C GLY A 400 1.12 2.16 14.83
N LEU A 401 1.93 1.60 13.93
CA LEU A 401 1.55 1.46 12.52
C LEU A 401 0.30 0.59 12.40
N ALA A 402 0.23 -0.54 13.11
CA ALA A 402 -0.94 -1.43 13.08
C ALA A 402 -2.24 -0.70 13.50
N VAL A 403 -2.17 0.21 14.48
CA VAL A 403 -3.32 1.05 14.85
C VAL A 403 -3.67 2.04 13.73
N HIS A 404 -2.67 2.69 13.12
CA HIS A 404 -2.90 3.60 11.99
C HIS A 404 -3.51 2.88 10.79
N SER A 405 -3.05 1.66 10.49
CA SER A 405 -3.52 0.79 9.42
C SER A 405 -4.98 0.34 9.53
N LEU A 406 -5.68 0.61 10.66
CA LEU A 406 -7.14 0.44 10.74
C LEU A 406 -7.91 1.44 9.88
N VAL A 407 -7.26 2.56 9.56
CA VAL A 407 -7.87 3.70 8.86
C VAL A 407 -6.96 4.22 7.75
N ASP A 408 -5.92 3.49 7.37
CA ASP A 408 -5.06 3.87 6.25
C ASP A 408 -4.39 2.64 5.64
N PHE A 409 -3.79 2.80 4.46
CA PHE A 409 -3.18 1.72 3.67
C PHE A 409 -1.64 1.78 3.68
N ASN A 410 -1.05 2.02 4.85
CA ASN A 410 0.39 2.30 4.97
C ASN A 410 1.28 1.18 4.45
N LEU A 411 0.82 -0.08 4.45
CA LEU A 411 1.62 -1.21 3.97
C LEU A 411 1.69 -1.29 2.43
N HIS A 412 0.89 -0.51 1.71
CA HIS A 412 1.01 -0.35 0.25
C HIS A 412 1.84 0.87 -0.16
N ILE A 413 2.44 1.57 0.81
CA ILE A 413 3.41 2.65 0.56
C ILE A 413 4.83 2.08 0.59
N GLY A 414 5.58 2.29 -0.49
CA GLY A 414 6.84 1.60 -0.73
C GLY A 414 7.85 1.69 0.43
N VAL A 415 8.16 2.91 0.90
CA VAL A 415 9.09 3.06 2.02
C VAL A 415 8.55 2.50 3.34
N ASN A 416 7.24 2.61 3.61
CA ASN A 416 6.65 2.18 4.87
C ASN A 416 6.73 0.65 5.04
N VAL A 417 6.48 -0.12 3.98
CA VAL A 417 6.65 -1.59 4.03
C VAL A 417 8.12 -2.01 4.16
N VAL A 418 9.06 -1.30 3.53
CA VAL A 418 10.50 -1.55 3.70
C VAL A 418 10.94 -1.25 5.14
N MET A 419 10.46 -0.15 5.72
CA MET A 419 10.72 0.23 7.10
C MET A 419 10.15 -0.81 8.08
N ALA A 420 8.91 -1.27 7.86
CA ALA A 420 8.32 -2.36 8.64
C ALA A 420 9.19 -3.63 8.57
N GLY A 421 9.70 -3.99 7.39
CA GLY A 421 10.67 -5.09 7.21
C GLY A 421 11.96 -4.90 8.02
N ILE A 422 12.54 -3.70 8.06
CA ILE A 422 13.73 -3.40 8.87
C ILE A 422 13.43 -3.54 10.37
N LEU A 423 12.28 -3.05 10.83
CA LEU A 423 11.88 -3.17 12.24
C LEU A 423 11.63 -4.62 12.64
N MET A 424 10.97 -5.41 11.78
CA MET A 424 10.84 -6.85 11.96
C MET A 424 12.22 -7.52 12.07
N ALA A 425 13.20 -7.08 11.28
CA ALA A 425 14.57 -7.59 11.38
C ALA A 425 15.29 -7.19 12.69
N PHE A 426 14.99 -6.02 13.27
CA PHE A 426 15.44 -5.67 14.62
C PHE A 426 14.82 -6.59 15.69
N LEU A 427 13.59 -7.04 15.51
CA LEU A 427 12.97 -8.02 16.40
C LEU A 427 13.55 -9.43 16.22
N ALA A 428 13.81 -9.85 14.98
CA ALA A 428 14.39 -11.15 14.67
C ALA A 428 15.85 -11.28 15.14
N ALA A 429 16.61 -10.18 15.09
CA ALA A 429 18.00 -10.12 15.51
C ALA A 429 18.29 -8.81 16.26
N PRO A 430 17.93 -8.71 17.56
CA PRO A 430 18.11 -7.48 18.35
C PRO A 430 19.56 -7.02 18.51
N GLY A 431 20.56 -7.85 18.18
CA GLY A 431 21.97 -7.46 18.17
C GLY A 431 22.75 -7.81 19.45
N PHE A 432 22.24 -8.71 20.30
CA PHE A 432 22.99 -9.17 21.47
C PHE A 432 24.25 -9.97 21.07
N ILE A 433 25.42 -9.42 21.36
CA ILE A 433 26.71 -10.10 21.16
C ILE A 433 26.89 -11.16 22.26
N ARG A 434 27.36 -12.36 21.87
CA ARG A 434 27.91 -13.35 22.81
C ARG A 434 29.42 -13.06 22.91
N THR A 435 29.95 -12.79 24.09
CA THR A 435 31.38 -13.06 24.37
C THR A 435 31.52 -14.57 24.52
N PRO A 436 32.34 -15.25 23.71
CA PRO A 436 32.68 -16.65 23.92
C PRO A 436 33.81 -16.73 24.95
N ALA A 437 33.46 -16.84 26.22
CA ALA A 437 34.30 -17.44 27.25
C ALA A 437 33.36 -17.91 28.36
N ALA A 438 33.52 -19.18 28.74
CA ALA A 438 32.95 -19.76 29.94
C ALA A 438 33.04 -18.76 31.12
N ALA A 439 32.05 -18.57 31.98
CA ALA A 439 31.55 -19.60 32.90
C ALA A 439 32.66 -20.55 33.38
N LEU A 440 33.86 -20.04 33.64
CA LEU A 440 34.75 -20.65 34.62
C LEU A 440 34.38 -20.04 35.99
N PRO A 441 34.04 -20.87 37.00
CA PRO A 441 33.87 -20.37 38.35
C PRO A 441 35.16 -19.69 38.81
N SER A 442 35.00 -18.49 39.36
CA SER A 442 36.05 -17.68 39.96
C SER A 442 36.54 -18.35 41.24
N SER A 443 37.49 -19.28 41.11
CA SER A 443 38.32 -19.73 42.23
C SER A 443 39.65 -20.28 41.71
N ALA A 444 40.48 -19.42 41.10
CA ALA A 444 41.93 -19.63 41.03
C ALA A 444 42.63 -18.32 40.67
N VAL A 445 43.60 -17.95 41.50
CA VAL A 445 44.58 -16.88 41.31
C VAL A 445 45.32 -17.07 39.97
N PRO A 446 45.66 -16.01 39.21
CA PRO A 446 46.35 -16.19 37.93
C PRO A 446 47.83 -16.48 38.16
N GLN A 447 48.27 -17.72 37.89
CA GLN A 447 49.65 -17.98 37.49
C GLN A 447 49.78 -17.74 35.99
N ALA A 448 50.91 -17.14 35.61
CA ALA A 448 51.26 -16.82 34.24
C ALA A 448 51.27 -18.08 33.35
N ALA A 449 50.48 -18.06 32.26
CA ALA A 449 50.55 -19.03 31.19
C ALA A 449 50.97 -18.32 29.89
N PRO A 450 52.01 -18.82 29.18
CA PRO A 450 52.40 -18.34 27.86
C PRO A 450 51.44 -18.89 26.78
N ASP A 451 51.46 -18.25 25.60
CA ASP A 451 50.72 -18.59 24.39
C ASP A 451 49.19 -18.48 24.41
N ARG A 452 48.72 -17.24 24.21
CA ARG A 452 47.39 -16.98 23.65
C ARG A 452 47.42 -17.35 22.15
N THR A 453 47.11 -18.61 21.83
CA THR A 453 46.74 -19.00 20.47
C THR A 453 45.68 -18.02 19.94
N PRO A 454 45.82 -17.47 18.72
CA PRO A 454 44.81 -16.56 18.18
C PRO A 454 43.44 -17.24 18.17
N PRO A 455 42.35 -16.53 18.51
CA PRO A 455 41.02 -17.12 18.55
C PRO A 455 40.71 -17.76 17.19
N SER A 456 40.38 -19.05 17.21
CA SER A 456 40.01 -19.81 16.01
C SER A 456 38.92 -19.05 15.22
N PRO A 457 39.06 -18.89 13.91
CA PRO A 457 38.11 -18.11 13.14
C PRO A 457 36.73 -18.76 13.20
N PRO A 458 35.64 -17.97 13.24
CA PRO A 458 34.29 -18.49 13.39
C PRO A 458 33.95 -19.52 12.30
N PRO A 459 33.18 -20.56 12.63
CA PRO A 459 32.86 -21.63 11.69
C PRO A 459 31.99 -21.12 10.54
N PHE A 460 32.13 -21.78 9.39
CA PHE A 460 31.27 -21.59 8.23
C PHE A 460 29.83 -22.04 8.53
N SER A 461 28.83 -21.38 7.94
CA SER A 461 27.42 -21.70 8.15
C SER A 461 26.71 -21.95 6.82
N PRO A 462 26.38 -23.19 6.44
CA PRO A 462 25.70 -23.50 5.18
C PRO A 462 24.33 -22.82 5.08
N MET A 463 23.58 -22.74 6.18
CA MET A 463 22.32 -22.00 6.24
C MET A 463 22.47 -20.51 5.89
N LEU A 464 23.60 -19.87 6.27
CA LEU A 464 23.83 -18.45 5.95
C LEU A 464 24.15 -18.30 4.46
N LEU A 465 24.85 -19.27 3.86
CA LEU A 465 25.07 -19.30 2.43
C LEU A 465 23.73 -19.40 1.69
N VAL A 466 22.85 -20.35 2.08
CA VAL A 466 21.51 -20.51 1.48
C VAL A 466 20.70 -19.21 1.58
N LEU A 467 20.63 -18.60 2.76
CA LEU A 467 19.92 -17.32 2.93
C LEU A 467 20.54 -16.17 2.13
N SER A 468 21.85 -16.21 1.88
CA SER A 468 22.53 -15.22 1.04
C SER A 468 22.26 -15.44 -0.44
N LEU A 469 22.17 -16.70 -0.88
CA LEU A 469 21.73 -17.07 -2.22
C LEU A 469 20.30 -16.60 -2.47
N ILE A 470 19.39 -16.81 -1.50
CA ILE A 470 18.03 -16.27 -1.56
C ILE A 470 18.06 -14.74 -1.65
N THR A 471 18.77 -14.06 -0.74
CA THR A 471 18.86 -12.58 -0.72
C THR A 471 19.37 -12.04 -2.05
N ALA A 472 20.43 -12.64 -2.60
CA ALA A 472 21.00 -12.22 -3.88
C ALA A 472 20.10 -12.58 -5.06
N GLY A 473 19.42 -13.73 -5.06
CA GLY A 473 18.46 -14.10 -6.10
C GLY A 473 17.30 -13.12 -6.18
N LEU A 474 16.72 -12.76 -5.03
CA LEU A 474 15.68 -11.71 -4.93
C LEU A 474 16.20 -10.36 -5.42
N SER A 475 17.45 -10.01 -5.05
CA SER A 475 18.07 -8.76 -5.47
C SER A 475 18.33 -8.70 -6.98
N VAL A 476 18.79 -9.80 -7.58
CA VAL A 476 18.96 -9.92 -9.02
C VAL A 476 17.61 -9.80 -9.72
N ALA A 477 16.54 -10.38 -9.17
CA ALA A 477 15.20 -10.23 -9.70
C ALA A 477 14.74 -8.76 -9.71
N VAL A 478 14.93 -8.01 -8.61
CA VAL A 478 14.63 -6.57 -8.53
C VAL A 478 15.45 -5.77 -9.54
N LEU A 479 16.77 -6.00 -9.63
CA LEU A 479 17.63 -5.29 -10.58
C LEU A 479 17.27 -5.60 -12.03
N ASN A 480 16.96 -6.87 -12.33
CA ASN A 480 16.59 -7.28 -13.68
C ASN A 480 15.23 -6.70 -14.09
N ALA A 481 14.24 -6.73 -13.19
CA ALA A 481 12.95 -6.09 -13.40
C ALA A 481 13.12 -4.57 -13.57
N GLY A 482 13.86 -3.91 -12.68
CA GLY A 482 14.06 -2.46 -12.71
C GLY A 482 14.73 -1.95 -13.99
N ARG A 483 15.60 -2.74 -14.63
CA ARG A 483 16.21 -2.35 -15.93
C ARG A 483 15.19 -2.05 -17.02
N VAL A 484 14.04 -2.73 -17.01
CA VAL A 484 12.98 -2.56 -18.01
C VAL A 484 11.82 -1.80 -17.42
N LEU A 485 11.29 -2.29 -16.30
CA LEU A 485 10.06 -1.77 -15.69
C LEU A 485 10.23 -0.35 -15.17
N ALA A 486 11.38 0.06 -14.64
CA ALA A 486 11.55 1.44 -14.18
C ALA A 486 11.40 2.46 -15.32
N ARG A 487 11.86 2.11 -16.52
CA ARG A 487 11.69 2.94 -17.72
C ARG A 487 10.24 2.89 -18.21
N ALA A 488 9.62 1.71 -18.22
CA ALA A 488 8.21 1.55 -18.58
C ALA A 488 7.31 2.42 -17.68
N ASP A 489 7.55 2.37 -16.36
CA ASP A 489 6.80 3.10 -15.34
C ASP A 489 6.99 4.61 -15.48
N TYR A 490 8.20 5.06 -15.82
CA TYR A 490 8.50 6.47 -16.10
C TYR A 490 7.71 6.99 -17.31
N TYR A 491 7.76 6.28 -18.44
CA TYR A 491 7.02 6.68 -19.64
C TYR A 491 5.50 6.58 -19.45
N TRP A 492 5.03 5.60 -18.66
CA TRP A 492 3.64 5.51 -18.25
C TRP A 492 3.21 6.76 -17.46
N ALA A 493 3.97 7.13 -16.43
CA ALA A 493 3.66 8.30 -15.60
C ALA A 493 3.66 9.61 -16.42
N LEU A 494 4.63 9.78 -17.32
CA LEU A 494 4.68 10.91 -18.25
C LEU A 494 3.44 10.95 -19.16
N GLY A 495 3.18 9.86 -19.88
CA GLY A 495 2.06 9.79 -20.81
C GLY A 495 0.73 10.03 -20.11
N PHE A 496 0.49 9.37 -18.96
CA PHE A 496 -0.72 9.57 -18.18
C PHE A 496 -0.93 11.01 -17.71
N ARG A 497 0.15 11.70 -17.28
CA ARG A 497 0.10 13.10 -16.89
C ARG A 497 -0.26 14.00 -18.08
N GLU A 498 0.36 13.76 -19.23
CA GLU A 498 0.09 14.53 -20.45
C GLU A 498 -1.33 14.33 -20.95
N VAL A 499 -1.89 13.11 -20.88
CA VAL A 499 -3.31 12.88 -21.24
C VAL A 499 -4.25 13.76 -20.43
N LYS A 500 -3.96 13.99 -19.15
CA LYS A 500 -4.82 14.81 -18.27
C LYS A 500 -4.78 16.30 -18.60
N SER A 501 -3.69 16.80 -19.18
CA SER A 501 -3.50 18.22 -19.48
C SER A 501 -3.59 18.55 -20.96
N ALA A 502 -3.66 17.56 -21.84
CA ALA A 502 -3.67 17.77 -23.29
C ALA A 502 -5.00 18.37 -23.75
N GLU A 503 -4.93 19.52 -24.40
CA GLU A 503 -6.09 20.18 -25.03
C GLU A 503 -6.00 20.08 -26.57
N THR A 504 -4.77 20.05 -27.09
CA THR A 504 -4.49 20.05 -28.53
C THR A 504 -4.12 18.67 -29.07
N SER A 505 -4.35 18.45 -30.36
CA SER A 505 -3.91 17.23 -31.05
C SER A 505 -2.39 17.02 -30.95
N ALA A 506 -1.59 18.09 -30.94
CA ALA A 506 -0.13 17.99 -30.80
C ALA A 506 0.27 17.41 -29.44
N GLU A 507 -0.34 17.88 -28.35
CA GLU A 507 -0.11 17.35 -27.00
C GLU A 507 -0.59 15.91 -26.88
N LEU A 508 -1.72 15.57 -27.49
CA LEU A 508 -2.21 14.19 -27.56
C LEU A 508 -1.24 13.26 -28.29
N PHE A 509 -0.55 13.72 -29.35
CA PHE A 509 0.48 12.92 -30.00
C PHE A 509 1.72 12.70 -29.13
N ILE A 510 2.11 13.68 -28.32
CA ILE A 510 3.21 13.53 -27.35
C ILE A 510 2.82 12.48 -26.30
N ALA A 511 1.60 12.58 -25.75
CA ALA A 511 1.06 11.60 -24.82
C ALA A 511 1.02 10.19 -25.41
N ALA A 512 0.55 10.06 -26.67
CA ALA A 512 0.55 8.79 -27.38
C ALA A 512 1.96 8.19 -27.50
N GLY A 513 2.97 8.99 -27.88
CA GLY A 513 4.35 8.53 -28.02
C GLY A 513 4.94 8.01 -26.71
N ASN A 514 4.64 8.69 -25.59
CA ASN A 514 5.06 8.22 -24.25
C ASN A 514 4.35 6.91 -23.85
N LEU A 515 3.04 6.79 -24.12
CA LEU A 515 2.28 5.57 -23.84
C LEU A 515 2.74 4.39 -24.71
N GLU A 516 2.99 4.60 -26.01
CA GLU A 516 3.56 3.60 -26.91
C GLU A 516 4.94 3.15 -26.42
N LYS A 517 5.76 4.08 -25.92
CA LYS A 517 7.05 3.73 -25.35
C LYS A 517 6.90 2.88 -24.08
N ALA A 518 5.95 3.22 -23.21
CA ALA A 518 5.63 2.43 -22.02
C ALA A 518 5.21 1.00 -22.40
N ILE A 519 4.30 0.86 -23.37
CA ILE A 519 3.82 -0.43 -23.90
C ILE A 519 4.96 -1.26 -24.51
N SER A 520 5.87 -0.62 -25.26
CA SER A 520 7.00 -1.32 -25.88
C SER A 520 7.95 -1.94 -24.85
N LEU A 521 8.01 -1.35 -23.65
CA LEU A 521 8.85 -1.82 -22.54
C LEU A 521 8.11 -2.79 -21.62
N ASP A 522 6.81 -2.57 -21.40
CA ASP A 522 5.94 -3.46 -20.64
C ASP A 522 4.59 -3.67 -21.37
N PRO A 523 4.52 -4.68 -22.25
CA PRO A 523 3.30 -4.98 -22.99
C PRO A 523 2.12 -5.41 -22.11
N LEU A 524 2.36 -5.78 -20.84
CA LEU A 524 1.32 -6.18 -19.90
C LEU A 524 0.65 -4.98 -19.20
N ASN A 525 1.08 -3.76 -19.48
CA ASN A 525 0.47 -2.55 -18.94
C ASN A 525 -0.92 -2.29 -19.57
N ALA A 526 -1.95 -2.92 -19.00
CA ALA A 526 -3.33 -2.76 -19.44
C ALA A 526 -3.79 -1.30 -19.43
N LYS A 527 -3.36 -0.49 -18.45
CA LYS A 527 -3.73 0.92 -18.38
C LYS A 527 -3.08 1.73 -19.52
N ALA A 528 -1.81 1.49 -19.85
CA ALA A 528 -1.17 2.18 -20.98
C ALA A 528 -1.89 1.92 -22.31
N TRP A 529 -2.27 0.67 -22.57
CA TRP A 529 -3.10 0.32 -23.72
C TRP A 529 -4.45 1.04 -23.72
N GLY A 530 -5.14 1.05 -22.57
CA GLY A 530 -6.43 1.71 -22.43
C GLY A 530 -6.35 3.22 -22.68
N PHE A 531 -5.38 3.89 -22.05
CA PHE A 531 -5.17 5.32 -22.23
C PHE A 531 -4.69 5.69 -23.64
N LEU A 532 -3.90 4.83 -24.29
CA LEU A 532 -3.52 5.05 -25.69
C LEU A 532 -4.76 5.01 -26.60
N GLY A 533 -5.71 4.11 -26.31
CA GLY A 533 -7.01 4.06 -26.99
C GLY A 533 -7.86 5.31 -26.72
N VAL A 534 -7.88 5.81 -25.48
CA VAL A 534 -8.52 7.10 -25.15
C VAL A 534 -7.90 8.25 -25.95
N VAL A 535 -6.56 8.34 -25.99
CA VAL A 535 -5.84 9.37 -26.73
C VAL A 535 -6.17 9.32 -28.22
N ASN A 536 -6.11 8.14 -28.85
CA ASN A 536 -6.46 8.00 -30.27
C ASN A 536 -7.92 8.33 -30.55
N THR A 537 -8.83 8.07 -29.59
CA THR A 537 -10.23 8.52 -29.69
C THR A 537 -10.32 10.04 -29.67
N SER A 538 -9.64 10.71 -28.73
CA SER A 538 -9.63 12.17 -28.64
C SER A 538 -9.00 12.82 -29.88
N VAL A 539 -7.93 12.25 -30.42
CA VAL A 539 -7.34 12.70 -31.70
C VAL A 539 -8.34 12.57 -32.83
N ALA A 540 -9.05 11.44 -32.94
CA ALA A 540 -10.07 11.23 -33.97
C ALA A 540 -11.19 12.28 -33.91
N GLN A 541 -11.61 12.69 -32.71
CA GLN A 541 -12.65 13.69 -32.49
C GLN A 541 -12.22 15.10 -32.93
N GLN A 542 -10.92 15.40 -32.91
CA GLN A 542 -10.36 16.68 -33.34
C GLN A 542 -10.00 16.71 -34.85
N MET A 543 -10.07 15.57 -35.54
CA MET A 543 -9.69 15.45 -36.95
C MET A 543 -10.87 15.54 -37.93
N PRO A 544 -10.64 15.97 -39.18
CA PRO A 544 -11.63 15.85 -40.25
C PRO A 544 -12.07 14.39 -40.44
N SER A 545 -13.34 14.19 -40.79
CA SER A 545 -13.98 12.86 -40.91
C SER A 545 -13.22 11.86 -41.78
N LYS A 546 -12.52 12.33 -42.83
CA LYS A 546 -11.69 11.51 -43.72
C LYS A 546 -10.56 10.77 -42.98
N PHE A 547 -10.02 11.36 -41.91
CA PHE A 547 -8.88 10.81 -41.17
C PHE A 547 -9.29 10.15 -39.85
N ALA A 548 -10.43 10.55 -39.28
CA ALA A 548 -10.92 10.06 -37.99
C ALA A 548 -11.13 8.53 -37.95
N ALA A 549 -11.61 7.92 -39.04
CA ALA A 549 -11.91 6.48 -39.09
C ALA A 549 -10.68 5.60 -38.78
N THR A 550 -9.49 5.97 -39.26
CA THR A 550 -8.24 5.24 -38.99
C THR A 550 -7.88 5.28 -37.51
N PHE A 551 -8.06 6.42 -36.86
CA PHE A 551 -7.78 6.59 -35.43
C PHE A 551 -8.79 5.85 -34.55
N TYR A 552 -10.08 5.85 -34.93
CA TYR A 552 -11.08 5.04 -34.25
C TYR A 552 -10.81 3.53 -34.35
N GLY A 553 -10.34 3.05 -35.50
CA GLY A 553 -9.89 1.66 -35.67
C GLY A 553 -8.73 1.31 -34.73
N LYS A 554 -7.68 2.14 -34.70
CA LYS A 554 -6.56 1.95 -33.76
C LYS A 554 -6.99 1.99 -32.30
N ALA A 555 -7.84 2.94 -31.93
CA ALA A 555 -8.34 3.08 -30.58
C ALA A 555 -9.14 1.83 -30.14
N TYR A 556 -9.97 1.29 -31.03
CA TYR A 556 -10.71 0.05 -30.79
C TYR A 556 -9.77 -1.13 -30.49
N ASP A 557 -8.75 -1.33 -31.34
CA ASP A 557 -7.78 -2.42 -31.16
C ASP A 557 -6.99 -2.28 -29.84
N GLN A 558 -6.63 -1.05 -29.46
CA GLN A 558 -5.91 -0.78 -28.21
C GLN A 558 -6.77 -1.01 -26.97
N LEU A 559 -8.04 -0.59 -26.98
CA LEU A 559 -8.97 -0.80 -25.87
C LEU A 559 -9.33 -2.28 -25.72
N THR A 560 -9.57 -2.99 -26.82
CA THR A 560 -9.82 -4.43 -26.78
C THR A 560 -8.60 -5.22 -26.30
N HIS A 561 -7.39 -4.81 -26.67
CA HIS A 561 -6.17 -5.39 -26.11
C HIS A 561 -6.02 -5.08 -24.61
N SER A 562 -6.34 -3.85 -24.18
CA SER A 562 -6.40 -3.50 -22.76
C SER A 562 -7.35 -4.44 -21.99
N LEU A 563 -8.51 -4.77 -22.56
CA LEU A 563 -9.48 -5.68 -21.96
C LEU A 563 -9.02 -7.14 -21.92
N GLN A 564 -8.14 -7.58 -22.82
CA GLN A 564 -7.52 -8.91 -22.71
C GLN A 564 -6.61 -9.01 -21.47
N LEU A 565 -5.93 -7.91 -21.12
CA LEU A 565 -5.03 -7.81 -19.97
C LEU A 565 -5.76 -7.43 -18.68
N TYR A 566 -6.89 -6.73 -18.80
CA TYR A 566 -7.72 -6.28 -17.70
C TYR A 566 -9.21 -6.40 -18.07
N PRO A 567 -9.78 -7.62 -17.96
CA PRO A 567 -11.14 -7.92 -18.44
C PRO A 567 -12.26 -7.18 -17.70
N LYS A 568 -11.99 -6.76 -16.45
CA LYS A 568 -12.96 -6.10 -15.56
C LYS A 568 -12.86 -4.57 -15.63
N ASN A 569 -12.38 -4.01 -16.73
CA ASN A 569 -12.28 -2.55 -16.91
C ASN A 569 -13.55 -1.99 -17.58
N PRO A 570 -14.47 -1.38 -16.82
CA PRO A 570 -15.73 -0.91 -17.39
C PRO A 570 -15.56 0.29 -18.33
N TYR A 571 -14.57 1.15 -18.08
CA TYR A 571 -14.32 2.34 -18.91
C TYR A 571 -13.80 1.95 -20.29
N ALA A 572 -12.84 1.01 -20.34
CA ALA A 572 -12.31 0.51 -21.61
C ALA A 572 -13.38 -0.27 -22.38
N ALA A 573 -14.20 -1.07 -21.69
CA ALA A 573 -15.30 -1.82 -22.29
C ALA A 573 -16.37 -0.90 -22.88
N GLY A 574 -16.81 0.12 -22.14
CA GLY A 574 -17.81 1.07 -22.60
C GLY A 574 -17.33 1.89 -23.81
N LEU A 575 -16.08 2.40 -23.75
CA LEU A 575 -15.51 3.15 -24.86
C LEU A 575 -15.28 2.27 -26.10
N ALA A 576 -14.77 1.05 -25.92
CA ALA A 576 -14.61 0.09 -27.01
C ALA A 576 -15.97 -0.27 -27.64
N GLY A 577 -17.02 -0.42 -26.83
CA GLY A 577 -18.39 -0.63 -27.31
C GLY A 577 -18.89 0.53 -28.18
N SER A 578 -18.71 1.78 -27.74
CA SER A 578 -19.06 2.96 -28.53
C SER A 578 -18.28 3.04 -29.86
N LEU A 579 -17.01 2.62 -29.87
CA LEU A 579 -16.21 2.55 -31.09
C LEU A 579 -16.64 1.40 -32.01
N ALA A 580 -16.99 0.24 -31.46
CA ALA A 580 -17.53 -0.89 -32.22
C ALA A 580 -18.82 -0.50 -32.96
N ASP A 581 -19.71 0.21 -32.27
CA ASP A 581 -20.92 0.81 -32.83
C ASP A 581 -20.61 1.73 -34.03
N TYR A 582 -19.66 2.66 -33.86
CA TYR A 582 -19.21 3.55 -34.94
C TYR A 582 -18.64 2.77 -36.13
N LEU A 583 -17.85 1.74 -35.87
CA LEU A 583 -17.23 0.86 -36.87
C LEU A 583 -18.19 -0.20 -37.42
N ARG A 584 -19.47 -0.19 -37.02
CA ARG A 584 -20.53 -1.12 -37.44
C ARG A 584 -20.27 -2.59 -37.08
N LYS A 585 -19.56 -2.83 -35.97
CA LYS A 585 -19.28 -4.15 -35.39
C LYS A 585 -20.31 -4.51 -34.30
N LYS A 586 -21.55 -4.79 -34.71
CA LYS A 586 -22.70 -4.90 -33.79
C LYS A 586 -22.54 -5.97 -32.70
N ASP A 587 -22.14 -7.19 -33.08
CA ASP A 587 -22.04 -8.30 -32.12
C ASP A 587 -20.91 -8.05 -31.09
N GLU A 588 -19.82 -7.42 -31.52
CA GLU A 588 -18.72 -7.02 -30.63
C GLU A 588 -19.18 -5.90 -29.67
N ALA A 589 -19.95 -4.92 -30.16
CA ALA A 589 -20.47 -3.82 -29.34
C ALA A 589 -21.34 -4.33 -28.18
N GLU A 590 -22.27 -5.24 -28.46
CA GLU A 590 -23.16 -5.83 -27.45
C GLU A 590 -22.37 -6.53 -26.34
N ALA A 591 -21.38 -7.36 -26.70
CA ALA A 591 -20.53 -8.07 -25.74
C ALA A 591 -19.69 -7.13 -24.88
N LEU A 592 -19.18 -6.05 -25.48
CA LEU A 592 -18.40 -5.02 -24.78
C LEU A 592 -19.27 -4.24 -23.80
N PHE A 593 -20.48 -3.84 -24.18
CA PHE A 593 -21.40 -3.17 -23.27
C PHE A 593 -21.91 -4.06 -22.15
N ALA A 594 -22.16 -5.35 -22.42
CA ALA A 594 -22.48 -6.32 -21.37
C ALA A 594 -21.36 -6.40 -20.32
N THR A 595 -20.09 -6.36 -20.76
CA THR A 595 -18.93 -6.31 -19.87
C THR A 595 -18.87 -4.98 -19.10
N ALA A 596 -19.10 -3.86 -19.78
CA ALA A 596 -19.09 -2.54 -19.17
C ALA A 596 -20.14 -2.41 -18.05
N LEU A 597 -21.37 -2.86 -18.31
CA LEU A 597 -22.47 -2.84 -17.34
C LEU A 597 -22.21 -3.79 -16.18
N ARG A 598 -21.66 -4.99 -16.44
CA ARG A 598 -21.36 -5.96 -15.38
C ARG A 598 -20.41 -5.41 -14.32
N TRP A 599 -19.40 -4.64 -14.74
CA TRP A 599 -18.35 -4.11 -13.85
C TRP A 599 -18.51 -2.62 -13.52
N GLY A 600 -19.47 -1.95 -14.14
CA GLY A 600 -19.60 -0.49 -14.11
C GLY A 600 -21.04 0.01 -14.16
N LEU A 601 -22.02 -0.79 -13.72
CA LEU A 601 -23.43 -0.36 -13.67
C LEU A 601 -23.65 0.93 -12.88
N ASN A 602 -22.81 1.20 -11.88
CA ASN A 602 -22.88 2.41 -11.06
C ASN A 602 -21.81 3.45 -11.44
N ILE A 603 -21.43 3.49 -12.72
CA ILE A 603 -20.51 4.47 -13.32
C ILE A 603 -21.28 5.32 -14.32
N GLN A 604 -21.10 6.64 -14.25
CA GLN A 604 -21.87 7.58 -15.05
C GLN A 604 -21.62 7.38 -16.54
N SER A 605 -20.35 7.36 -16.94
CA SER A 605 -19.92 7.26 -18.34
C SER A 605 -20.40 5.96 -19.01
N VAL A 606 -20.38 4.84 -18.30
CA VAL A 606 -20.85 3.53 -18.79
C VAL A 606 -22.34 3.57 -19.16
N ASN A 607 -23.18 4.06 -18.25
CA ASN A 607 -24.63 4.15 -18.50
C ASN A 607 -24.96 5.13 -19.63
N ASN A 608 -24.23 6.25 -19.72
CA ASN A 608 -24.40 7.21 -20.80
C ASN A 608 -24.05 6.60 -22.17
N GLN A 609 -22.92 5.88 -22.27
CA GLN A 609 -22.49 5.23 -23.50
C GLN A 609 -23.44 4.10 -23.92
N TYR A 610 -23.94 3.30 -22.97
CA TYR A 610 -24.92 2.26 -23.29
C TYR A 610 -26.30 2.82 -23.68
N GLY A 611 -26.69 3.94 -23.08
CA GLY A 611 -27.87 4.70 -23.51
C GLY A 611 -27.74 5.15 -24.98
N ASP A 612 -26.56 5.63 -25.39
CA ASP A 612 -26.28 6.01 -26.78
C ASP A 612 -26.40 4.81 -27.72
N HIS A 613 -25.82 3.67 -27.34
CA HIS A 613 -25.92 2.41 -28.07
C HIS A 613 -27.38 2.02 -28.35
N LEU A 614 -28.22 2.00 -27.30
CA LEU A 614 -29.64 1.67 -27.42
C LEU A 614 -30.44 2.70 -28.26
N ALA A 615 -30.24 3.99 -28.00
CA ALA A 615 -31.01 5.04 -28.65
C ALA A 615 -30.67 5.21 -30.15
N ILE A 616 -29.38 5.12 -30.49
CA ILE A 616 -28.87 5.42 -31.84
C ILE A 616 -28.90 4.17 -32.71
N PHE A 617 -28.42 3.02 -32.20
CA PHE A 617 -28.21 1.82 -33.01
C PHE A 617 -29.37 0.84 -32.94
N HIS A 618 -30.01 0.68 -31.78
CA HIS A 618 -31.20 -0.16 -31.62
C HIS A 618 -32.51 0.60 -31.81
N LYS A 619 -32.48 1.94 -31.71
CA LYS A 619 -33.68 2.80 -31.68
C LYS A 619 -34.67 2.38 -30.59
N ASP A 620 -34.16 1.87 -29.48
CA ASP A 620 -34.90 1.49 -28.28
C ASP A 620 -34.86 2.64 -27.26
N TYR A 621 -35.68 3.66 -27.52
CA TYR A 621 -35.70 4.89 -26.74
C TYR A 621 -36.21 4.69 -25.30
N GLU A 622 -37.00 3.65 -25.06
CA GLU A 622 -37.54 3.35 -23.73
C GLU A 622 -36.46 2.81 -22.80
N LYS A 623 -35.71 1.80 -23.26
CA LYS A 623 -34.58 1.30 -22.47
C LYS A 623 -33.48 2.34 -22.33
N ALA A 624 -33.18 3.07 -23.41
CA ALA A 624 -32.17 4.12 -23.37
C ALA A 624 -32.48 5.18 -22.30
N LEU A 625 -33.75 5.57 -22.15
CA LEU A 625 -34.19 6.52 -21.13
C LEU A 625 -33.80 6.08 -19.72
N GLY A 626 -34.01 4.80 -19.37
CA GLY A 626 -33.64 4.25 -18.07
C GLY A 626 -32.15 4.44 -17.76
N TYR A 627 -31.28 4.11 -18.71
CA TYR A 627 -29.83 4.27 -18.56
C TYR A 627 -29.38 5.72 -18.49
N TYR A 628 -29.99 6.62 -19.27
CA TYR A 628 -29.69 8.05 -19.14
C TYR A 628 -30.12 8.63 -17.80
N VAL A 629 -31.24 8.18 -17.22
CA VAL A 629 -31.66 8.61 -15.88
C VAL A 629 -30.67 8.14 -14.82
N ILE A 630 -30.19 6.89 -14.90
CA ILE A 630 -29.12 6.39 -14.02
C ILE A 630 -27.86 7.24 -14.18
N ALA A 631 -27.40 7.47 -15.41
CA ALA A 631 -26.23 8.31 -15.67
C ALA A 631 -26.40 9.73 -15.12
N LEU A 632 -27.58 10.33 -15.27
CA LEU A 632 -27.90 11.65 -14.72
C LEU A 632 -27.85 11.66 -13.19
N SER A 633 -28.32 10.60 -12.52
CA SER A 633 -28.30 10.49 -11.06
C SER A 633 -26.88 10.36 -10.49
N LEU A 634 -25.98 9.72 -11.24
CA LEU A 634 -24.58 9.49 -10.86
C LEU A 634 -23.66 10.68 -11.15
N SER A 635 -24.11 11.68 -11.91
CA SER A 635 -23.30 12.83 -12.30
C SER A 635 -23.47 14.01 -11.34
N SER A 636 -22.36 14.51 -10.79
CA SER A 636 -22.31 15.78 -10.05
C SER A 636 -21.94 16.99 -10.94
N ASP A 637 -21.32 16.75 -12.10
CA ASP A 637 -20.91 17.81 -13.05
C ASP A 637 -22.11 18.42 -13.81
N LYS A 638 -22.23 19.75 -13.79
CA LYS A 638 -23.35 20.47 -14.41
C LYS A 638 -23.39 20.34 -15.93
N ALA A 639 -22.24 20.38 -16.60
CA ALA A 639 -22.16 20.31 -18.06
C ALA A 639 -22.50 18.90 -18.56
N VAL A 640 -21.96 17.87 -17.89
CA VAL A 640 -22.29 16.46 -18.18
C VAL A 640 -23.77 16.21 -17.97
N ARG A 641 -24.34 16.69 -16.85
CA ARG A 641 -25.78 16.58 -16.56
C ARG A 641 -26.63 17.24 -17.65
N ALA A 642 -26.28 18.46 -18.08
CA ALA A 642 -27.00 19.15 -19.14
C ALA A 642 -26.97 18.36 -20.47
N GLY A 643 -25.81 17.78 -20.81
CA GLY A 643 -25.68 16.90 -21.98
C GLY A 643 -26.57 15.66 -21.90
N ILE A 644 -26.60 14.98 -20.75
CA ILE A 644 -27.47 13.81 -20.52
C ILE A 644 -28.95 14.21 -20.56
N GLN A 645 -29.32 15.34 -19.94
CA GLN A 645 -30.69 15.84 -19.97
C GLN A 645 -31.18 16.07 -21.40
N GLN A 646 -30.33 16.64 -22.25
CA GLN A 646 -30.67 16.81 -23.67
C GLN A 646 -30.93 15.47 -24.38
N LYS A 647 -30.22 14.40 -24.02
CA LYS A 647 -30.45 13.06 -24.58
C LYS A 647 -31.77 12.46 -24.08
N ILE A 648 -32.10 12.68 -22.80
CA ILE A 648 -33.39 12.30 -22.20
C ILE A 648 -34.54 12.97 -22.96
N ASP A 649 -34.48 14.29 -23.12
CA ASP A 649 -35.53 15.06 -23.78
C ASP A 649 -35.73 14.60 -25.24
N LYS A 650 -34.63 14.29 -25.95
CA LYS A 650 -34.67 13.71 -27.30
C LYS A 650 -35.37 12.34 -27.34
N CYS A 651 -35.10 11.46 -26.37
CA CYS A 651 -35.75 10.15 -26.30
C CYS A 651 -37.24 10.26 -26.03
N LEU A 652 -37.64 11.13 -25.09
CA LEU A 652 -39.05 11.40 -24.77
C LEU A 652 -39.80 11.96 -25.99
N ALA A 653 -39.19 12.90 -26.72
CA ALA A 653 -39.77 13.44 -27.95
C ALA A 653 -39.98 12.35 -29.02
N LYS A 654 -39.00 11.45 -29.20
CA LYS A 654 -39.08 10.33 -30.15
C LYS A 654 -40.13 9.30 -29.78
N GLN A 655 -40.28 9.00 -28.48
CA GLN A 655 -41.36 8.13 -28.01
C GLN A 655 -42.73 8.74 -28.30
N LYS A 656 -42.94 10.02 -27.95
CA LYS A 656 -44.21 10.72 -28.24
C LYS A 656 -44.55 10.71 -29.72
N GLN A 657 -43.55 10.84 -30.59
CA GLN A 657 -43.71 10.76 -32.04
C GLN A 657 -44.13 9.36 -32.52
N ARG A 658 -43.56 8.30 -31.93
CA ARG A 658 -43.96 6.90 -32.20
C ARG A 658 -45.38 6.60 -31.70
N SER A 659 -45.73 7.05 -30.50
CA SER A 659 -47.07 6.88 -29.95
C SER A 659 -48.13 7.62 -30.78
N ALA A 660 -47.80 8.78 -31.34
CA ALA A 660 -48.69 9.55 -32.22
C ALA A 660 -48.80 8.99 -33.65
N THR A 661 -47.92 8.08 -34.06
CA THR A 661 -47.90 7.45 -35.41
C THR A 661 -48.37 5.99 -35.40
N ALA A 662 -48.63 5.41 -34.22
CA ALA A 662 -49.27 4.11 -34.11
C ALA A 662 -50.76 4.25 -34.55
N PRO A 663 -51.27 3.37 -35.45
CA PRO A 663 -52.68 3.40 -35.82
C PRO A 663 -53.54 3.15 -34.58
N PRO A 664 -54.72 3.80 -34.46
CA PRO A 664 -55.59 3.59 -33.32
C PRO A 664 -55.93 2.10 -33.21
N GLU A 665 -55.79 1.53 -32.01
CA GLU A 665 -56.24 0.18 -31.72
C GLU A 665 -57.70 0.05 -32.19
N ALA A 666 -57.95 -0.93 -33.06
CA ALA A 666 -59.29 -1.25 -33.50
C ALA A 666 -60.13 -1.56 -32.26
N SER A 667 -61.19 -0.77 -32.06
CA SER A 667 -62.18 -1.00 -31.01
C SER A 667 -62.57 -2.48 -30.96
N PRO A 668 -62.65 -3.10 -29.77
CA PRO A 668 -63.06 -4.49 -29.67
C PRO A 668 -64.43 -4.67 -30.33
N LYS A 669 -64.51 -5.58 -31.30
CA LYS A 669 -65.79 -5.95 -31.94
C LYS A 669 -66.75 -6.44 -30.85
N PRO A 670 -68.04 -6.09 -30.90
CA PRO A 670 -69.04 -6.65 -30.00
C PRO A 670 -69.05 -8.17 -30.14
N VAL A 671 -69.06 -8.86 -29.00
CA VAL A 671 -69.24 -10.32 -28.93
C VAL A 671 -70.63 -10.64 -29.48
N GLU A 672 -70.73 -11.40 -30.57
CA GLU A 672 -71.99 -11.99 -31.03
C GLU A 672 -72.45 -13.02 -29.99
N GLU A 673 -73.65 -12.82 -29.44
CA GLU A 673 -74.32 -13.80 -28.59
C GLU A 673 -74.61 -15.11 -29.36
N PRO A 674 -74.40 -16.29 -28.76
CA PRO A 674 -74.79 -17.54 -29.39
C PRO A 674 -76.31 -17.69 -29.43
N ALA A 675 -76.84 -18.12 -30.57
CA ALA A 675 -78.25 -18.42 -30.78
C ALA A 675 -78.80 -19.48 -29.79
N PRO A 676 -80.09 -19.39 -29.39
CA PRO A 676 -80.66 -20.27 -28.39
C PRO A 676 -80.88 -21.69 -28.94
N ALA A 677 -80.50 -22.69 -28.13
CA ALA A 677 -80.68 -24.10 -28.44
C ALA A 677 -82.15 -24.51 -28.43
N ALA A 678 -82.57 -25.30 -29.43
CA ALA A 678 -83.91 -25.85 -29.56
C ALA A 678 -84.23 -26.88 -28.44
N PRO A 679 -85.49 -26.97 -27.98
CA PRO A 679 -85.87 -27.80 -26.85
C PRO A 679 -85.93 -29.28 -27.22
N ARG A 680 -85.42 -30.14 -26.34
CA ARG A 680 -85.66 -31.60 -26.38
C ARG A 680 -87.00 -31.89 -25.71
N ASN A 681 -87.89 -32.57 -26.43
CA ASN A 681 -89.13 -33.14 -25.87
C ASN A 681 -88.82 -34.28 -24.89
N PRO A 682 -89.50 -34.35 -23.72
CA PRO A 682 -89.70 -35.59 -22.97
C PRO A 682 -90.99 -36.29 -23.45
N PRO A 683 -91.24 -37.57 -23.07
CA PRO A 683 -92.42 -38.31 -23.49
C PRO A 683 -93.74 -37.71 -22.99
#